data_AF-A0A8C0UHE2-F1
#
_entry.id   AF-A0A8C0UHE2-F1
#
_cell.length_a   1.000
_cell.length_b   1.000
_cell.length_c   1.000
_cell.angle_alpha   90.00
_cell.angle_beta   90.00
_cell.angle_gamma   90.00
#
_symmetry.space_group_name_H-M   'P 1'
#
loop_
_entity.id
_entity.type
_entity.pdbx_description
1 polymer ?
#
loop_
_entity_poly.entity_id
_entity_poly.type
_entity_poly.pdbx_seq_one_letter_code
_entity_poly.pdbx_strand_id
1 'polypeptide(L)'
;MDIEFDFKGDPLGGVISNYLLEKSRIVRHVKGERNFHIFYQLLQLKLRQDCGHYGYLNRESSSLPGMDDAANFHTMQDAMRVIGFSPTEVTELLEVTAVVLKLGNVQLSSSFQASGMEACSITEPQELREICELIGLDPSTLEQALCSRTVKARDETVLTTLTVPQGYYGRDALAKNIYSRLFDWLVNRINTSIQVKSNEQRKVMGVLDIYGFEIFQDNGFEQFIINYCNEKLQQIFILMTLKEEQEEYVREGIQWTPVEFFDNSIICNLIENSTSGILAMLDEECLRPGVVNEDTFLTKLNQLLATHKHYESKETQNARHVTDTSLPPRCFRIHHYAGKVTYNVTGFIEKNNDLLFRDLSQAMWAARHALLRSLFPEGDPQKVSLKLPPTAGFQFKSSVAMLMRNLYSKNPNYIRCIKPNDTKSAMVFTPELVLAQVRYLGLMENVRVRRAGYAFRQLYGPFLQRYKMLNPRTWPRWDGGDREGVEVLLAGLAFPAEELAFGHTKVFIRSPRTLFDLERQRQERVAQLATLIQKMFRGWRCRTQYQLMRKSQILISAWFRGHRQMNRYKQMKRSALILQAYARGWKARRTYRKYFRSSASTCVANFIYRRLVQRYLVGLAKNLPPLSVMDRTWPPAPYRFLDDANQELKNIFYHWKVGAGGDGENSIPEAPRRSQGQAGDG
;
A
#
# COMPACT_ATOMS: atom_id res chain seq x y z
N MET A 1 -6.73 -20.46 -13.55
CA MET A 1 -5.43 -20.22 -14.22
C MET A 1 -4.36 -20.81 -13.34
N ASP A 2 -3.65 -21.80 -13.85
CA ASP A 2 -2.61 -22.51 -13.13
C ASP A 2 -1.25 -22.06 -13.67
N ILE A 3 -0.33 -21.64 -12.78
CA ILE A 3 1.05 -21.28 -13.10
C ILE A 3 1.93 -22.45 -12.68
N GLU A 4 2.75 -22.96 -13.59
CA GLU A 4 3.56 -24.16 -13.41
C GLU A 4 5.03 -23.83 -13.21
N PHE A 5 5.66 -24.52 -12.25
CA PHE A 5 7.05 -24.36 -11.84
C PHE A 5 7.74 -25.72 -11.79
N ASP A 6 9.06 -25.72 -11.93
CA ASP A 6 9.89 -26.89 -11.64
C ASP A 6 10.02 -27.10 -10.11
N PHE A 7 10.81 -28.10 -9.69
CA PHE A 7 11.02 -28.36 -8.27
C PHE A 7 11.97 -27.37 -7.57
N LYS A 8 12.79 -26.61 -8.29
CA LYS A 8 13.66 -25.55 -7.74
C LYS A 8 12.88 -24.25 -7.50
N GLY A 9 11.89 -23.97 -8.35
CA GLY A 9 11.07 -22.75 -8.35
C GLY A 9 11.14 -21.96 -9.66
N ASP A 10 11.78 -22.49 -10.70
CA ASP A 10 11.86 -21.85 -12.02
C ASP A 10 10.49 -21.95 -12.73
N PRO A 11 9.95 -20.86 -13.31
CA PRO A 11 8.67 -20.88 -14.00
C PRO A 11 8.78 -21.61 -15.33
N LEU A 12 7.89 -22.60 -15.55
CA LEU A 12 7.87 -23.42 -16.76
C LEU A 12 6.82 -22.92 -17.76
N GLY A 13 5.67 -22.45 -17.29
CA GLY A 13 4.52 -22.07 -18.12
C GLY A 13 3.22 -22.01 -17.34
N GLY A 14 2.08 -22.29 -17.99
CA GLY A 14 0.78 -22.30 -17.33
C GLY A 14 -0.36 -22.85 -18.18
N VAL A 15 -1.56 -22.90 -17.58
CA VAL A 15 -2.82 -23.33 -18.21
C VAL A 15 -3.99 -22.46 -17.76
N ILE A 16 -4.79 -21.98 -18.71
CA ILE A 16 -6.08 -21.34 -18.49
C ILE A 16 -7.18 -22.38 -18.69
N SER A 17 -8.06 -22.51 -17.70
CA SER A 17 -9.29 -23.29 -17.78
C SER A 17 -10.45 -22.34 -17.55
N ASN A 18 -11.36 -22.24 -18.51
CA ASN A 18 -12.60 -21.49 -18.40
C ASN A 18 -13.74 -22.36 -17.83
N TYR A 19 -14.64 -21.71 -17.10
CA TYR A 19 -15.83 -22.34 -16.52
C TYR A 19 -17.00 -21.34 -16.60
N LEU A 20 -18.23 -21.86 -16.61
CA LEU A 20 -19.47 -21.07 -16.42
C LEU A 20 -19.62 -19.87 -17.39
N LEU A 21 -19.49 -20.09 -18.70
CA LEU A 21 -19.85 -19.06 -19.70
C LEU A 21 -21.38 -18.89 -19.76
N GLU A 22 -21.86 -17.68 -19.54
CA GLU A 22 -23.29 -17.31 -19.57
C GLU A 22 -23.82 -17.24 -21.02
N LYS A 23 -24.01 -18.41 -21.66
CA LYS A 23 -24.41 -18.50 -23.08
C LYS A 23 -25.71 -17.72 -23.38
N SER A 24 -26.67 -17.68 -22.47
CA SER A 24 -27.97 -17.03 -22.68
C SER A 24 -27.88 -15.52 -22.94
N ARG A 25 -26.90 -14.83 -22.34
CA ARG A 25 -26.62 -13.39 -22.55
C ARG A 25 -26.40 -13.01 -24.02
N ILE A 26 -25.96 -13.97 -24.84
CA ILE A 26 -25.75 -13.78 -26.28
C ILE A 26 -27.07 -13.45 -27.00
N VAL A 27 -28.17 -14.08 -26.59
CA VAL A 27 -29.45 -14.08 -27.33
C VAL A 27 -30.63 -13.45 -26.58
N ARG A 28 -30.54 -13.32 -25.25
CA ARG A 28 -31.52 -12.63 -24.39
C ARG A 28 -30.76 -11.68 -23.46
N HIS A 29 -31.21 -10.43 -23.37
CA HIS A 29 -30.59 -9.41 -22.53
C HIS A 29 -31.57 -8.88 -21.46
N VAL A 30 -31.07 -8.64 -20.25
CA VAL A 30 -31.84 -8.01 -19.16
C VAL A 30 -31.93 -6.50 -19.43
N LYS A 31 -33.05 -5.86 -19.03
CA LYS A 31 -33.23 -4.42 -19.22
C LYS A 31 -32.16 -3.63 -18.44
N GLY A 32 -31.47 -2.73 -19.13
CA GLY A 32 -30.33 -1.95 -18.60
C GLY A 32 -28.96 -2.65 -18.71
N GLU A 33 -28.90 -3.94 -19.03
CA GLU A 33 -27.63 -4.66 -19.23
C GLU A 33 -27.16 -4.62 -20.69
N ARG A 34 -25.89 -5.02 -20.90
CA ARG A 34 -25.26 -5.23 -22.21
C ARG A 34 -25.02 -6.72 -22.48
N ASN A 35 -24.89 -7.04 -23.76
CA ASN A 35 -24.30 -8.30 -24.24
C ASN A 35 -22.76 -8.27 -24.02
N PHE A 36 -22.03 -9.30 -24.40
CA PHE A 36 -20.56 -9.33 -24.28
C PHE A 36 -19.90 -8.17 -25.05
N HIS A 37 -18.89 -7.54 -24.43
CA HIS A 37 -18.27 -6.30 -24.94
C HIS A 37 -17.79 -6.40 -26.39
N ILE A 38 -17.27 -7.56 -26.80
CA ILE A 38 -16.72 -7.79 -28.14
C ILE A 38 -17.69 -7.42 -29.27
N PHE A 39 -19.00 -7.61 -29.09
CA PHE A 39 -19.99 -7.26 -30.13
C PHE A 39 -20.04 -5.75 -30.36
N TYR A 40 -20.09 -4.94 -29.30
CA TYR A 40 -20.11 -3.47 -29.39
C TYR A 40 -18.78 -2.89 -29.90
N GLN A 41 -17.67 -3.53 -29.52
CA GLN A 41 -16.32 -3.19 -29.99
C GLN A 41 -16.15 -3.48 -31.49
N LEU A 42 -16.67 -4.61 -31.98
CA LEU A 42 -16.67 -5.00 -33.40
C LEU A 42 -17.47 -4.03 -34.29
N LEU A 43 -18.58 -3.47 -33.79
CA LEU A 43 -19.40 -2.52 -34.55
C LEU A 43 -18.63 -1.29 -35.01
N GLN A 44 -17.59 -0.87 -34.29
CA GLN A 44 -16.88 0.38 -34.57
C GLN A 44 -16.13 0.37 -35.92
N LEU A 45 -15.77 -0.82 -36.44
CA LEU A 45 -14.78 -0.94 -37.53
C LEU A 45 -15.16 -1.86 -38.70
N LYS A 46 -16.03 -2.88 -38.53
CA LYS A 46 -16.31 -3.89 -39.58
C LYS A 46 -17.80 -4.08 -39.92
N LEU A 47 -18.72 -3.45 -39.21
CA LEU A 47 -20.17 -3.65 -39.34
C LEU A 47 -20.93 -2.32 -39.33
N ARG A 48 -22.26 -2.34 -39.45
CA ARG A 48 -23.07 -1.11 -39.30
C ARG A 48 -22.97 -0.65 -37.86
N GLN A 49 -22.57 0.61 -37.63
CA GLN A 49 -22.30 1.11 -36.27
C GLN A 49 -23.54 1.22 -35.37
N ASP A 50 -24.75 1.24 -35.93
CA ASP A 50 -25.99 1.28 -35.13
C ASP A 50 -26.28 -0.09 -34.48
N CYS A 51 -26.25 -0.12 -33.14
CA CYS A 51 -26.69 -1.27 -32.34
C CYS A 51 -28.15 -1.66 -32.64
N GLY A 52 -28.99 -0.70 -33.04
CA GLY A 52 -30.39 -0.91 -33.37
C GLY A 52 -30.65 -1.78 -34.59
N HIS A 53 -29.65 -2.02 -35.44
CA HIS A 53 -29.73 -3.00 -36.51
C HIS A 53 -29.59 -4.47 -36.06
N TYR A 54 -29.22 -4.75 -34.81
CA TYR A 54 -28.89 -6.12 -34.39
C TYR A 54 -29.83 -6.68 -33.32
N GLY A 55 -30.57 -7.74 -33.64
CA GLY A 55 -31.58 -8.34 -32.74
C GLY A 55 -31.03 -8.87 -31.41
N TYR A 56 -29.72 -9.16 -31.33
CA TYR A 56 -29.03 -9.59 -30.12
C TYR A 56 -28.39 -8.44 -29.31
N LEU A 57 -28.49 -7.19 -29.75
CA LEU A 57 -27.99 -6.02 -29.01
C LEU A 57 -29.12 -5.17 -28.46
N ASN A 58 -28.95 -4.72 -27.22
CA ASN A 58 -29.89 -3.83 -26.56
C ASN A 58 -29.71 -2.39 -27.06
N ARG A 59 -30.79 -1.81 -27.60
CA ARG A 59 -30.87 -0.42 -28.10
C ARG A 59 -30.68 0.62 -26.99
N GLU A 60 -31.11 0.34 -25.76
CA GLU A 60 -31.06 1.28 -24.64
C GLU A 60 -29.69 1.37 -23.97
N SER A 61 -28.80 0.38 -24.15
CA SER A 61 -27.49 0.27 -23.46
C SER A 61 -26.29 0.29 -24.42
N SER A 62 -26.39 1.06 -25.50
CA SER A 62 -25.36 1.15 -26.55
C SER A 62 -23.99 1.64 -26.05
N SER A 63 -23.94 2.48 -25.02
CA SER A 63 -22.70 3.05 -24.42
C SER A 63 -22.68 2.96 -22.89
N LEU A 64 -21.50 2.90 -22.28
CA LEU A 64 -21.32 2.96 -20.82
C LEU A 64 -20.48 4.17 -20.38
N PRO A 65 -20.85 4.87 -19.29
CA PRO A 65 -20.03 5.95 -18.73
C PRO A 65 -18.61 5.49 -18.39
N GLY A 66 -17.61 6.16 -18.97
CA GLY A 66 -16.20 5.86 -18.75
C GLY A 66 -15.65 4.64 -19.51
N MET A 67 -16.36 4.12 -20.52
CA MET A 67 -15.88 3.01 -21.35
C MET A 67 -15.89 3.40 -22.84
N ASP A 68 -14.71 3.46 -23.44
CA ASP A 68 -14.52 3.66 -24.88
C ASP A 68 -14.34 2.30 -25.56
N ASP A 69 -15.39 1.81 -26.23
CA ASP A 69 -15.36 0.51 -26.92
C ASP A 69 -14.41 0.50 -28.14
N ALA A 70 -14.12 1.65 -28.76
CA ALA A 70 -13.16 1.73 -29.87
C ALA A 70 -11.71 1.61 -29.36
N ALA A 71 -11.35 2.32 -28.29
CA ALA A 71 -10.04 2.19 -27.64
C ALA A 71 -9.83 0.80 -27.03
N ASN A 72 -10.88 0.21 -26.43
CA ASN A 72 -10.83 -1.15 -25.92
C ASN A 72 -10.64 -2.19 -27.03
N PHE A 73 -11.22 -2.00 -28.24
CA PHE A 73 -10.99 -2.90 -29.37
C PHE A 73 -9.52 -2.90 -29.83
N HIS A 74 -8.91 -1.73 -29.98
CA HIS A 74 -7.49 -1.62 -30.33
C HIS A 74 -6.61 -2.29 -29.27
N THR A 75 -6.92 -2.06 -27.99
CA THR A 75 -6.24 -2.70 -26.84
C THR A 75 -6.35 -4.24 -26.91
N MET A 76 -7.51 -4.77 -27.28
CA MET A 76 -7.73 -6.21 -27.48
C MET A 76 -6.93 -6.76 -28.67
N GLN A 77 -6.91 -6.06 -29.82
CA GLN A 77 -6.12 -6.48 -30.99
C GLN A 77 -4.61 -6.47 -30.70
N ASP A 78 -4.12 -5.47 -29.97
CA ASP A 78 -2.72 -5.40 -29.54
C ASP A 78 -2.39 -6.53 -28.55
N ALA A 79 -3.29 -6.85 -27.60
CA ALA A 79 -3.12 -7.98 -26.70
C ALA A 79 -3.09 -9.34 -27.45
N MET A 80 -3.97 -9.53 -28.44
CA MET A 80 -3.92 -10.72 -29.30
C MET A 80 -2.59 -10.81 -30.07
N ARG A 81 -2.07 -9.69 -30.59
CA ARG A 81 -0.76 -9.65 -31.25
C ARG A 81 0.38 -10.04 -30.30
N VAL A 82 0.34 -9.57 -29.05
CA VAL A 82 1.34 -9.89 -28.00
C VAL A 82 1.29 -11.37 -27.58
N ILE A 83 0.12 -11.99 -27.54
CA ILE A 83 -0.05 -13.44 -27.24
C ILE A 83 0.39 -14.34 -28.42
N GLY A 84 0.59 -13.75 -29.60
CA GLY A 84 1.04 -14.45 -30.80
C GLY A 84 -0.09 -15.00 -31.67
N PHE A 85 -1.23 -14.30 -31.75
CA PHE A 85 -2.23 -14.52 -32.79
C PHE A 85 -1.79 -13.87 -34.10
N SER A 86 -1.95 -14.58 -35.21
CA SER A 86 -1.73 -14.06 -36.55
C SER A 86 -2.86 -13.11 -37.00
N PRO A 87 -2.62 -12.17 -37.92
CA PRO A 87 -3.67 -11.30 -38.45
C PRO A 87 -4.82 -12.08 -39.10
N THR A 88 -4.54 -13.27 -39.66
CA THR A 88 -5.52 -14.21 -40.20
C THR A 88 -6.39 -14.83 -39.11
N GLU A 89 -5.81 -15.35 -38.02
CA GLU A 89 -6.59 -15.89 -36.88
C GLU A 89 -7.47 -14.82 -36.23
N VAL A 90 -6.96 -13.59 -36.09
CA VAL A 90 -7.74 -12.46 -35.56
C VAL A 90 -8.89 -12.10 -36.53
N THR A 91 -8.66 -12.18 -37.84
CA THR A 91 -9.70 -11.90 -38.84
C THR A 91 -10.80 -12.97 -38.80
N GLU A 92 -10.42 -14.25 -38.82
CA GLU A 92 -11.34 -15.39 -38.70
C GLU A 92 -12.17 -15.34 -37.41
N LEU A 93 -11.57 -14.98 -36.26
CA LEU A 93 -12.29 -14.85 -34.99
C LEU A 93 -13.35 -13.74 -35.04
N LEU A 94 -13.04 -12.59 -35.66
CA LEU A 94 -13.96 -11.47 -35.80
C LEU A 94 -15.08 -11.79 -36.80
N GLU A 95 -14.80 -12.60 -37.81
CA GLU A 95 -15.78 -13.05 -38.82
C GLU A 95 -16.77 -14.05 -38.22
N VAL A 96 -16.31 -15.06 -37.46
CA VAL A 96 -17.20 -15.94 -36.68
C VAL A 96 -18.01 -15.15 -35.64
N THR A 97 -17.43 -14.10 -35.04
CA THR A 97 -18.17 -13.21 -34.12
C THR A 97 -19.26 -12.40 -34.85
N ALA A 98 -18.99 -11.94 -36.07
CA ALA A 98 -19.98 -11.25 -36.91
C ALA A 98 -21.13 -12.18 -37.33
N VAL A 99 -20.86 -13.47 -37.58
CA VAL A 99 -21.89 -14.49 -37.84
C VAL A 99 -22.84 -14.64 -36.65
N VAL A 100 -22.31 -14.76 -35.43
CA VAL A 100 -23.15 -14.84 -34.20
C VAL A 100 -24.06 -13.62 -34.08
N LEU A 101 -23.53 -12.42 -34.39
CA LEU A 101 -24.28 -11.18 -34.30
C LEU A 101 -25.36 -11.05 -35.40
N LYS A 102 -25.05 -11.42 -36.64
CA LYS A 102 -25.98 -11.42 -37.78
C LYS A 102 -27.08 -12.48 -37.66
N LEU A 103 -26.81 -13.63 -37.05
CA LEU A 103 -27.83 -14.66 -36.80
C LEU A 103 -29.05 -14.12 -36.04
N GLY A 104 -28.86 -13.12 -35.17
CA GLY A 104 -29.97 -12.47 -34.45
C GLY A 104 -30.96 -11.69 -35.33
N ASN A 105 -30.54 -11.33 -36.55
CA ASN A 105 -31.36 -10.61 -37.52
C ASN A 105 -32.21 -11.53 -38.40
N VAL A 106 -31.84 -12.82 -38.51
CA VAL A 106 -32.62 -13.80 -39.29
C VAL A 106 -34.01 -13.95 -38.69
N GLN A 107 -35.02 -13.47 -39.42
CA GLN A 107 -36.43 -13.60 -39.07
C GLN A 107 -37.03 -14.85 -39.74
N LEU A 108 -37.99 -15.45 -39.04
CA LEU A 108 -38.75 -16.62 -39.47
C LEU A 108 -40.24 -16.30 -39.55
N SER A 109 -40.84 -16.63 -40.69
CA SER A 109 -42.28 -16.53 -40.98
C SER A 109 -42.94 -17.91 -41.01
N SER A 110 -44.21 -17.97 -40.60
CA SER A 110 -45.02 -19.18 -40.78
C SER A 110 -45.33 -19.41 -42.26
N SER A 111 -45.29 -20.67 -42.62
CA SER A 111 -45.62 -21.21 -43.93
C SER A 111 -46.37 -22.52 -43.73
N PHE A 112 -47.06 -23.01 -44.77
CA PHE A 112 -47.83 -24.24 -44.68
C PHE A 112 -47.39 -25.21 -45.77
N GLN A 113 -47.12 -26.45 -45.38
CA GLN A 113 -46.92 -27.54 -46.32
C GLN A 113 -48.23 -27.84 -47.06
N ALA A 114 -48.13 -28.52 -48.22
CA ALA A 114 -49.30 -29.10 -48.90
C ALA A 114 -50.08 -30.13 -48.06
N SER A 115 -49.50 -30.61 -46.95
CA SER A 115 -50.14 -31.46 -45.93
C SER A 115 -51.02 -30.67 -44.94
N GLY A 116 -51.01 -29.34 -44.98
CA GLY A 116 -51.66 -28.47 -43.99
C GLY A 116 -50.86 -28.26 -42.69
N MET A 117 -49.71 -28.92 -42.52
CA MET A 117 -48.85 -28.70 -41.35
C MET A 117 -48.10 -27.37 -41.42
N GLU A 118 -48.00 -26.69 -40.27
CA GLU A 118 -47.18 -25.48 -40.11
C GLU A 118 -45.68 -25.82 -40.25
N ALA A 119 -44.97 -24.99 -41.00
CA ALA A 119 -43.52 -24.99 -41.13
C ALA A 119 -42.99 -23.54 -41.06
N CYS A 120 -41.77 -23.33 -40.56
CA CYS A 120 -41.12 -22.04 -40.64
C CYS A 120 -40.33 -21.88 -41.95
N SER A 121 -40.17 -20.61 -42.36
CA SER A 121 -39.50 -20.16 -43.59
C SER A 121 -38.72 -18.89 -43.28
N ILE A 122 -37.66 -18.58 -44.01
CA ILE A 122 -36.86 -17.37 -43.79
C ILE A 122 -37.60 -16.15 -44.39
N THR A 123 -37.97 -15.18 -43.54
CA THR A 123 -38.78 -14.02 -43.98
C THR A 123 -38.02 -13.11 -44.94
N GLU A 124 -36.73 -12.88 -44.69
CA GLU A 124 -35.87 -12.02 -45.49
C GLU A 124 -34.52 -12.73 -45.73
N PRO A 125 -34.25 -13.25 -46.94
CA PRO A 125 -33.06 -14.07 -47.20
C PRO A 125 -31.77 -13.25 -47.33
N GLN A 126 -31.80 -11.92 -47.24
CA GLN A 126 -30.59 -11.10 -47.38
C GLN A 126 -29.58 -11.35 -46.25
N GLU A 127 -30.01 -11.26 -44.99
CA GLU A 127 -29.11 -11.52 -43.83
C GLU A 127 -28.56 -12.96 -43.87
N LEU A 128 -29.37 -13.93 -44.31
CA LEU A 128 -28.93 -15.32 -44.49
C LEU A 128 -27.85 -15.45 -45.59
N ARG A 129 -28.01 -14.77 -46.73
CA ARG A 129 -27.00 -14.73 -47.80
C ARG A 129 -25.70 -14.07 -47.32
N GLU A 130 -25.78 -12.92 -46.65
CA GLU A 130 -24.60 -12.23 -46.11
C GLU A 130 -23.86 -13.08 -45.07
N ILE A 131 -24.56 -13.90 -44.26
CA ILE A 131 -23.94 -14.90 -43.37
C ILE A 131 -23.25 -16.01 -44.17
N CYS A 132 -23.95 -16.58 -45.16
CA CYS A 132 -23.47 -17.71 -45.96
C CYS A 132 -22.28 -17.35 -46.85
N GLU A 133 -22.26 -16.15 -47.43
CA GLU A 133 -21.12 -15.58 -48.15
C GLU A 133 -19.89 -15.45 -47.23
N LEU A 134 -20.08 -14.91 -46.01
CA LEU A 134 -19.01 -14.72 -45.03
C LEU A 134 -18.36 -16.04 -44.57
N ILE A 135 -19.12 -17.13 -44.49
CA ILE A 135 -18.60 -18.45 -44.06
C ILE A 135 -18.29 -19.40 -45.24
N GLY A 136 -18.60 -18.99 -46.47
CA GLY A 136 -18.48 -19.82 -47.66
C GLY A 136 -19.34 -21.09 -47.61
N LEU A 137 -20.63 -20.95 -47.28
CA LEU A 137 -21.65 -22.00 -47.26
C LEU A 137 -22.74 -21.71 -48.31
N ASP A 138 -23.44 -22.73 -48.79
CA ASP A 138 -24.61 -22.52 -49.65
C ASP A 138 -25.84 -22.10 -48.82
N PRO A 139 -26.57 -21.02 -49.20
CA PRO A 139 -27.73 -20.55 -48.45
C PRO A 139 -28.83 -21.58 -48.20
N SER A 140 -29.11 -22.49 -49.14
CA SER A 140 -30.18 -23.49 -48.96
C SER A 140 -29.82 -24.52 -47.88
N THR A 141 -28.52 -24.74 -47.65
CA THR A 141 -28.03 -25.66 -46.60
C THR A 141 -28.31 -25.09 -45.21
N LEU A 142 -28.10 -23.78 -45.01
CA LEU A 142 -28.39 -23.13 -43.73
C LEU A 142 -29.89 -22.91 -43.52
N GLU A 143 -30.63 -22.55 -44.58
CA GLU A 143 -32.09 -22.45 -44.55
C GLU A 143 -32.73 -23.79 -44.17
N GLN A 144 -32.35 -24.89 -44.83
CA GLN A 144 -32.85 -26.22 -44.49
C GLN A 144 -32.53 -26.61 -43.04
N ALA A 145 -31.32 -26.31 -42.54
CA ALA A 145 -30.93 -26.63 -41.17
C ALA A 145 -31.63 -25.77 -40.09
N LEU A 146 -32.07 -24.56 -40.42
CA LEU A 146 -32.86 -23.68 -39.53
C LEU A 146 -34.36 -23.98 -39.57
N CYS A 147 -34.90 -24.40 -40.72
CA CYS A 147 -36.33 -24.63 -40.94
C CYS A 147 -36.77 -26.09 -40.83
N SER A 148 -35.82 -27.04 -40.78
CA SER A 148 -36.10 -28.48 -40.68
C SER A 148 -35.04 -29.23 -39.87
N ARG A 149 -35.38 -30.46 -39.46
CA ARG A 149 -34.54 -31.37 -38.68
C ARG A 149 -34.64 -32.79 -39.23
N THR A 150 -33.51 -33.48 -39.38
CA THR A 150 -33.49 -34.87 -39.82
C THR A 150 -33.55 -35.83 -38.63
N VAL A 151 -34.69 -36.47 -38.43
CA VAL A 151 -34.87 -37.55 -37.46
C VAL A 151 -34.39 -38.86 -38.09
N LYS A 152 -33.44 -39.55 -37.44
CA LYS A 152 -33.11 -40.95 -37.75
C LYS A 152 -33.92 -41.87 -36.81
N ALA A 153 -34.92 -42.54 -37.37
CA ALA A 153 -35.40 -43.81 -36.83
C ALA A 153 -34.36 -44.90 -37.15
N ARG A 154 -34.59 -46.15 -36.69
CA ARG A 154 -33.58 -47.23 -36.84
C ARG A 154 -33.21 -47.50 -38.29
N ASP A 155 -34.20 -47.48 -39.18
CA ASP A 155 -34.05 -47.86 -40.59
C ASP A 155 -34.42 -46.72 -41.56
N GLU A 156 -34.89 -45.56 -41.06
CA GLU A 156 -35.39 -44.44 -41.86
C GLU A 156 -34.83 -43.07 -41.43
N THR A 157 -34.42 -42.26 -42.41
CA THR A 157 -34.18 -40.81 -42.26
C THR A 157 -35.43 -40.04 -42.68
N VAL A 158 -36.14 -39.45 -41.73
CA VAL A 158 -37.29 -38.57 -41.99
C VAL A 158 -36.87 -37.12 -41.78
N LEU A 159 -37.15 -36.26 -42.76
CA LEU A 159 -37.01 -34.81 -42.62
C LEU A 159 -38.31 -34.24 -42.03
N THR A 160 -38.22 -33.56 -40.89
CA THR A 160 -39.36 -32.93 -40.21
C THR A 160 -39.19 -31.42 -40.25
N THR A 161 -40.18 -30.68 -40.74
CA THR A 161 -40.19 -29.22 -40.67
C THR A 161 -40.41 -28.75 -39.24
N LEU A 162 -39.78 -27.64 -38.89
CA LEU A 162 -39.90 -27.01 -37.58
C LEU A 162 -41.00 -25.93 -37.61
N THR A 163 -41.69 -25.72 -36.49
CA THR A 163 -42.59 -24.56 -36.34
C THR A 163 -41.78 -23.26 -36.11
N VAL A 164 -42.42 -22.09 -36.21
CA VAL A 164 -41.72 -20.80 -36.05
C VAL A 164 -40.97 -20.68 -34.70
N PRO A 165 -41.56 -21.05 -33.53
CA PRO A 165 -40.82 -21.06 -32.27
C PRO A 165 -39.64 -22.04 -32.24
N GLN A 166 -39.75 -23.20 -32.90
CA GLN A 166 -38.68 -24.20 -32.97
C GLN A 166 -37.51 -23.74 -33.87
N GLY A 167 -37.80 -23.03 -34.96
CA GLY A 167 -36.78 -22.41 -35.80
C GLY A 167 -36.03 -21.30 -35.05
N TYR A 168 -36.73 -20.43 -34.31
CA TYR A 168 -36.07 -19.43 -33.46
C TYR A 168 -35.23 -20.07 -32.36
N TYR A 169 -35.69 -21.17 -31.74
CA TYR A 169 -34.88 -21.95 -30.80
C TYR A 169 -33.61 -22.49 -31.47
N GLY A 170 -33.71 -23.07 -32.67
CA GLY A 170 -32.56 -23.59 -33.43
C GLY A 170 -31.54 -22.50 -33.80
N ARG A 171 -32.02 -21.35 -34.28
CA ARG A 171 -31.22 -20.14 -34.57
C ARG A 171 -30.44 -19.67 -33.34
N ASP A 172 -31.13 -19.51 -32.21
CA ASP A 172 -30.52 -19.03 -30.97
C ASP A 172 -29.59 -20.10 -30.35
N ALA A 173 -29.93 -21.39 -30.44
CA ALA A 173 -29.07 -22.50 -30.04
C ALA A 173 -27.76 -22.53 -30.86
N LEU A 174 -27.83 -22.28 -32.17
CA LEU A 174 -26.66 -22.15 -33.04
C LEU A 174 -25.79 -20.96 -32.61
N ALA A 175 -26.36 -19.75 -32.48
CA ALA A 175 -25.63 -18.56 -32.06
C ALA A 175 -24.90 -18.75 -30.71
N LYS A 176 -25.61 -19.32 -29.72
CA LYS A 176 -25.03 -19.69 -28.41
C LYS A 176 -23.88 -20.68 -28.51
N ASN A 177 -24.02 -21.70 -29.35
CA ASN A 177 -23.01 -22.76 -29.49
C ASN A 177 -21.78 -22.29 -30.27
N ILE A 178 -21.94 -21.53 -31.35
CA ILE A 178 -20.81 -20.93 -32.10
C ILE A 178 -19.94 -20.10 -31.15
N TYR A 179 -20.53 -19.15 -30.41
CA TYR A 179 -19.78 -18.28 -29.50
C TYR A 179 -19.12 -19.05 -28.34
N SER A 180 -19.81 -20.02 -27.74
CA SER A 180 -19.24 -20.85 -26.68
C SER A 180 -18.00 -21.61 -27.17
N ARG A 181 -18.12 -22.27 -28.33
CA ARG A 181 -17.03 -23.05 -28.93
C ARG A 181 -15.89 -22.14 -29.40
N LEU A 182 -16.19 -20.93 -29.89
CA LEU A 182 -15.19 -19.91 -30.23
C LEU A 182 -14.41 -19.45 -28.99
N PHE A 183 -15.09 -19.29 -27.85
CA PHE A 183 -14.45 -18.95 -26.58
C PHE A 183 -13.59 -20.09 -26.03
N ASP A 184 -14.08 -21.34 -26.10
CA ASP A 184 -13.30 -22.54 -25.76
C ASP A 184 -12.08 -22.69 -26.68
N TRP A 185 -12.23 -22.42 -27.98
CA TRP A 185 -11.12 -22.39 -28.94
C TRP A 185 -10.10 -21.29 -28.60
N LEU A 186 -10.57 -20.08 -28.26
CA LEU A 186 -9.71 -18.96 -27.87
C LEU A 186 -8.86 -19.30 -26.65
N VAL A 187 -9.46 -19.89 -25.61
CA VAL A 187 -8.75 -20.34 -24.40
C VAL A 187 -7.72 -21.42 -24.74
N ASN A 188 -8.09 -22.41 -25.55
CA ASN A 188 -7.15 -23.44 -26.02
C ASN A 188 -6.01 -22.85 -26.87
N ARG A 189 -6.29 -21.87 -27.73
CA ARG A 189 -5.27 -21.21 -28.55
C ARG A 189 -4.31 -20.37 -27.71
N ILE A 190 -4.78 -19.69 -26.67
CA ILE A 190 -3.92 -19.04 -25.68
C ILE A 190 -3.06 -20.09 -24.95
N ASN A 191 -3.65 -21.21 -24.53
CA ASN A 191 -2.91 -22.30 -23.88
C ASN A 191 -1.75 -22.83 -24.74
N THR A 192 -1.88 -22.94 -26.06
CA THR A 192 -0.76 -23.37 -26.93
C THR A 192 0.49 -22.47 -26.85
N SER A 193 0.34 -21.20 -26.47
CA SER A 193 1.44 -20.25 -26.29
C SER A 193 2.12 -20.36 -24.90
N ILE A 194 1.46 -20.94 -23.90
CA ILE A 194 1.94 -20.97 -22.48
C ILE A 194 2.13 -22.39 -21.89
N GLN A 195 1.67 -23.44 -22.56
CA GLN A 195 1.66 -24.80 -22.03
C GLN A 195 3.05 -25.46 -22.07
N VAL A 196 3.43 -26.08 -20.95
CA VAL A 196 4.73 -26.75 -20.75
C VAL A 196 4.82 -28.08 -21.52
N LYS A 197 5.84 -28.19 -22.38
CA LYS A 197 6.07 -29.35 -23.26
C LYS A 197 6.88 -30.51 -22.65
N SER A 198 7.53 -30.33 -21.50
CA SER A 198 8.29 -31.39 -20.82
C SER A 198 7.42 -32.24 -19.89
N ASN A 199 7.63 -33.56 -19.87
CA ASN A 199 6.94 -34.51 -18.98
C ASN A 199 7.53 -34.59 -17.56
N GLU A 200 8.40 -33.67 -17.17
CA GLU A 200 8.95 -33.57 -15.81
C GLU A 200 7.87 -33.31 -14.74
N GLN A 201 8.17 -33.68 -13.49
CA GLN A 201 7.31 -33.39 -12.34
C GLN A 201 7.29 -31.88 -12.05
N ARG A 202 6.10 -31.33 -11.79
CA ARG A 202 5.87 -29.88 -11.67
C ARG A 202 5.23 -29.53 -10.32
N LYS A 203 5.46 -28.31 -9.86
CA LYS A 203 4.67 -27.64 -8.81
C LYS A 203 3.70 -26.66 -9.48
N VAL A 204 2.53 -26.44 -8.90
CA VAL A 204 1.48 -25.61 -9.52
C VAL A 204 0.87 -24.64 -8.52
N MET A 205 0.87 -23.34 -8.87
CA MET A 205 0.10 -22.31 -8.18
C MET A 205 -1.18 -22.03 -8.97
N GLY A 206 -2.31 -22.51 -8.47
CA GLY A 206 -3.62 -22.29 -9.08
C GLY A 206 -4.29 -21.01 -8.55
N VAL A 207 -4.66 -20.11 -9.46
CA VAL A 207 -5.55 -18.97 -9.20
C VAL A 207 -6.92 -19.30 -9.80
N LEU A 208 -7.90 -19.55 -8.93
CA LEU A 208 -9.31 -19.66 -9.30
C LEU A 208 -9.98 -18.31 -9.08
N ASP A 209 -10.37 -17.66 -10.17
CA ASP A 209 -11.35 -16.57 -10.14
C ASP A 209 -12.74 -17.15 -10.49
N ILE A 210 -13.78 -16.68 -9.81
CA ILE A 210 -15.15 -17.15 -10.00
C ILE A 210 -16.15 -16.08 -9.54
N TYR A 211 -17.28 -15.99 -10.25
CA TYR A 211 -18.42 -15.16 -9.90
C TYR A 211 -18.88 -15.41 -8.45
N GLY A 212 -19.14 -14.32 -7.73
CA GLY A 212 -19.71 -14.39 -6.38
C GLY A 212 -21.14 -14.93 -6.39
N PHE A 213 -21.69 -15.10 -5.19
CA PHE A 213 -23.08 -15.50 -5.02
C PHE A 213 -24.03 -14.37 -5.48
N GLU A 214 -24.98 -14.68 -6.35
CA GLU A 214 -25.90 -13.71 -6.98
C GLU A 214 -27.30 -13.76 -6.37
N ILE A 215 -27.86 -12.59 -6.04
CA ILE A 215 -29.27 -12.42 -5.67
C ILE A 215 -29.82 -11.18 -6.36
N PHE A 216 -30.56 -11.39 -7.43
CA PHE A 216 -31.27 -10.36 -8.18
C PHE A 216 -32.78 -10.40 -7.85
N GLN A 217 -33.54 -9.45 -8.42
CA GLN A 217 -35.01 -9.42 -8.29
C GLN A 217 -35.65 -10.63 -9.00
N ASP A 218 -35.19 -10.93 -10.21
CA ASP A 218 -35.50 -12.15 -10.96
C ASP A 218 -34.24 -13.01 -11.09
N ASN A 219 -34.23 -14.22 -10.51
CA ASN A 219 -33.11 -15.15 -10.60
C ASN A 219 -33.45 -16.30 -11.56
N GLY A 220 -32.61 -16.51 -12.58
CA GLY A 220 -32.80 -17.55 -13.59
C GLY A 220 -32.05 -18.86 -13.29
N PHE A 221 -31.97 -19.71 -14.31
CA PHE A 221 -31.18 -20.94 -14.32
C PHE A 221 -29.66 -20.65 -14.17
N GLU A 222 -29.23 -19.51 -14.68
CA GLU A 222 -27.86 -19.00 -14.63
C GLU A 222 -27.44 -18.71 -13.18
N GLN A 223 -28.22 -17.87 -12.47
CA GLN A 223 -28.04 -17.61 -11.04
C GLN A 223 -28.11 -18.90 -10.22
N PHE A 224 -29.02 -19.83 -10.57
CA PHE A 224 -29.14 -21.13 -9.91
C PHE A 224 -27.86 -21.98 -10.04
N ILE A 225 -27.23 -22.02 -11.23
CA ILE A 225 -25.95 -22.72 -11.45
C ILE A 225 -24.78 -21.99 -10.75
N ILE A 226 -24.73 -20.65 -10.79
CA ILE A 226 -23.71 -19.83 -10.12
C ILE A 226 -23.78 -20.02 -8.59
N ASN A 227 -24.98 -20.00 -8.02
CA ASN A 227 -25.20 -20.19 -6.59
C ASN A 227 -24.97 -21.63 -6.16
N TYR A 228 -25.31 -22.63 -6.98
CA TYR A 228 -24.90 -24.02 -6.77
C TYR A 228 -23.37 -24.17 -6.70
N CYS A 229 -22.62 -23.55 -7.63
CA CYS A 229 -21.17 -23.62 -7.61
C CYS A 229 -20.58 -22.93 -6.35
N ASN A 230 -21.13 -21.78 -5.95
CA ASN A 230 -20.76 -21.11 -4.70
C ASN A 230 -21.09 -21.96 -3.46
N GLU A 231 -22.24 -22.66 -3.43
CA GLU A 231 -22.59 -23.61 -2.35
C GLU A 231 -21.57 -24.75 -2.24
N LYS A 232 -21.14 -25.34 -3.37
CA LYS A 232 -20.09 -26.36 -3.42
C LYS A 232 -18.72 -25.84 -2.96
N LEU A 233 -18.35 -24.62 -3.35
CA LEU A 233 -17.10 -23.99 -2.89
C LEU A 233 -17.14 -23.69 -1.38
N GLN A 234 -18.30 -23.26 -0.86
CA GLN A 234 -18.47 -22.99 0.57
C GLN A 234 -18.43 -24.29 1.39
N GLN A 235 -19.06 -25.37 0.90
CA GLN A 235 -18.96 -26.72 1.48
C GLN A 235 -17.49 -27.13 1.66
N ILE A 236 -16.69 -26.98 0.59
CA ILE A 236 -15.28 -27.39 0.57
C ILE A 236 -14.42 -26.48 1.44
N PHE A 237 -14.65 -25.16 1.41
CA PHE A 237 -13.97 -24.20 2.29
C PHE A 237 -14.13 -24.59 3.77
N ILE A 238 -15.36 -24.92 4.21
CA ILE A 238 -15.63 -25.29 5.59
C ILE A 238 -15.01 -26.65 5.93
N LEU A 239 -15.19 -27.67 5.09
CA LEU A 239 -14.62 -29.00 5.31
C LEU A 239 -13.09 -28.99 5.38
N MET A 240 -12.41 -28.26 4.48
CA MET A 240 -10.95 -28.16 4.50
C MET A 240 -10.46 -27.36 5.71
N THR A 241 -11.10 -26.23 6.05
CA THR A 241 -10.75 -25.46 7.25
C THR A 241 -10.92 -26.28 8.53
N LEU A 242 -12.01 -27.03 8.68
CA LEU A 242 -12.24 -27.91 9.83
C LEU A 242 -11.20 -29.04 9.91
N LYS A 243 -10.85 -29.65 8.77
CA LYS A 243 -9.83 -30.70 8.71
C LYS A 243 -8.43 -30.17 9.09
N GLU A 244 -8.04 -29.01 8.56
CA GLU A 244 -6.75 -28.37 8.89
C GLU A 244 -6.63 -28.03 10.38
N GLU A 245 -7.70 -27.51 10.99
CA GLU A 245 -7.75 -27.26 12.44
C GLU A 245 -7.72 -28.57 13.25
N GLN A 246 -8.47 -29.61 12.84
CA GLN A 246 -8.42 -30.92 13.49
C GLN A 246 -7.02 -31.56 13.46
N GLU A 247 -6.36 -31.54 12.30
CA GLU A 247 -5.00 -32.06 12.14
C GLU A 247 -3.97 -31.29 12.98
N GLU A 248 -4.10 -29.96 13.08
CA GLU A 248 -3.25 -29.14 13.96
C GLU A 248 -3.48 -29.44 15.45
N TYR A 249 -4.73 -29.69 15.86
CA TYR A 249 -5.04 -30.03 17.25
C TYR A 249 -4.48 -31.40 17.64
N VAL A 250 -4.65 -32.41 16.78
CA VAL A 250 -4.07 -33.74 16.98
C VAL A 250 -2.54 -33.68 17.00
N ARG A 251 -1.92 -32.90 16.10
CA ARG A 251 -0.47 -32.66 16.03
C ARG A 251 0.09 -31.99 17.28
N GLU A 252 -0.69 -31.13 17.93
CA GLU A 252 -0.29 -30.39 19.14
C GLU A 252 -0.75 -31.06 20.44
N GLY A 253 -1.46 -32.20 20.39
CA GLY A 253 -1.95 -32.90 21.58
C GLY A 253 -3.15 -32.24 22.27
N ILE A 254 -3.90 -31.39 21.55
CA ILE A 254 -5.04 -30.63 22.06
C ILE A 254 -6.34 -31.39 21.83
N GLN A 255 -7.21 -31.44 22.84
CA GLN A 255 -8.53 -32.05 22.72
C GLN A 255 -9.40 -31.28 21.71
N TRP A 256 -9.82 -31.96 20.65
CA TRP A 256 -10.81 -31.43 19.72
C TRP A 256 -12.17 -31.27 20.40
N THR A 257 -12.78 -30.10 20.27
CA THR A 257 -14.19 -29.87 20.63
C THR A 257 -14.98 -29.84 19.32
N PRO A 258 -16.04 -30.66 19.16
CA PRO A 258 -16.91 -30.59 17.99
C PRO A 258 -17.45 -29.17 17.77
N VAL A 259 -17.19 -28.63 16.59
CA VAL A 259 -17.69 -27.32 16.17
C VAL A 259 -19.04 -27.52 15.49
N GLU A 260 -20.09 -26.87 15.99
CA GLU A 260 -21.33 -26.72 15.21
C GLU A 260 -21.10 -25.73 14.07
N PHE A 261 -21.42 -26.16 12.85
CA PHE A 261 -21.37 -25.36 11.63
C PHE A 261 -22.54 -25.75 10.74
N PHE A 262 -22.95 -24.85 9.85
CA PHE A 262 -23.95 -25.19 8.84
C PHE A 262 -23.36 -26.10 7.74
N ASP A 263 -23.78 -27.36 7.66
CA ASP A 263 -23.36 -28.27 6.60
C ASP A 263 -24.10 -28.00 5.27
N ASN A 264 -23.39 -27.34 4.35
CA ASN A 264 -23.85 -27.08 2.99
C ASN A 264 -24.20 -28.35 2.19
N SER A 265 -23.73 -29.55 2.61
CA SER A 265 -23.97 -30.80 1.86
C SER A 265 -25.46 -31.04 1.59
N ILE A 266 -26.35 -30.63 2.48
CA ILE A 266 -27.79 -30.83 2.34
C ILE A 266 -28.40 -30.03 1.18
N ILE A 267 -27.88 -28.82 0.90
CA ILE A 267 -28.29 -27.99 -0.26
C ILE A 267 -27.58 -28.47 -1.52
N CYS A 268 -26.31 -28.88 -1.40
CA CYS A 268 -25.57 -29.48 -2.51
C CYS A 268 -26.30 -30.72 -3.03
N ASN A 269 -26.70 -31.63 -2.13
CA ASN A 269 -27.49 -32.82 -2.45
C ASN A 269 -28.89 -32.47 -3.01
N LEU A 270 -29.59 -31.48 -2.45
CA LEU A 270 -30.88 -31.00 -2.99
C LEU A 270 -30.79 -30.61 -4.47
N ILE A 271 -29.65 -30.06 -4.90
CA ILE A 271 -29.44 -29.62 -6.29
C ILE A 271 -28.86 -30.76 -7.15
N GLU A 272 -27.84 -31.45 -6.65
CA GLU A 272 -26.96 -32.32 -7.46
C GLU A 272 -27.25 -33.83 -7.35
N ASN A 273 -28.12 -34.29 -6.44
CA ASN A 273 -28.43 -35.71 -6.31
C ASN A 273 -28.93 -36.30 -7.64
N SER A 274 -28.32 -37.41 -8.08
CA SER A 274 -28.57 -37.98 -9.42
C SER A 274 -29.91 -38.72 -9.58
N THR A 275 -30.70 -38.91 -8.51
CA THR A 275 -32.02 -39.56 -8.57
C THR A 275 -33.15 -38.67 -8.05
N SER A 276 -32.88 -37.68 -7.20
CA SER A 276 -33.90 -36.78 -6.62
C SER A 276 -33.51 -35.29 -6.56
N GLY A 277 -32.32 -34.92 -7.06
CA GLY A 277 -31.87 -33.53 -7.09
C GLY A 277 -32.53 -32.71 -8.19
N ILE A 278 -32.63 -31.40 -7.98
CA ILE A 278 -33.30 -30.47 -8.91
C ILE A 278 -32.73 -30.55 -10.34
N LEU A 279 -31.41 -30.73 -10.50
CA LEU A 279 -30.79 -30.91 -11.82
C LEU A 279 -31.22 -32.22 -12.50
N ALA A 280 -31.29 -33.34 -11.76
CA ALA A 280 -31.74 -34.61 -12.31
C ALA A 280 -33.21 -34.56 -12.74
N MET A 281 -34.06 -33.88 -11.97
CA MET A 281 -35.47 -33.68 -12.31
C MET A 281 -35.66 -32.76 -13.53
N LEU A 282 -34.79 -31.77 -13.70
CA LEU A 282 -34.78 -30.91 -14.87
C LEU A 282 -34.31 -31.66 -16.13
N ASP A 283 -33.26 -32.47 -16.01
CA ASP A 283 -32.79 -33.35 -17.09
C ASP A 283 -33.87 -34.37 -17.50
N GLU A 284 -34.58 -34.96 -16.55
CA GLU A 284 -35.65 -35.93 -16.82
C GLU A 284 -36.87 -35.29 -17.49
N GLU A 285 -37.33 -34.11 -17.05
CA GLU A 285 -38.42 -33.39 -17.75
C GLU A 285 -37.98 -32.89 -19.14
N CYS A 286 -36.71 -32.53 -19.34
CA CYS A 286 -36.18 -32.19 -20.67
C CYS A 286 -36.23 -33.38 -21.66
N LEU A 287 -36.11 -34.61 -21.17
CA LEU A 287 -36.10 -35.84 -21.97
C LEU A 287 -37.49 -36.52 -22.06
N ARG A 288 -38.50 -35.96 -21.41
CA ARG A 288 -39.83 -36.58 -21.25
C ARG A 288 -40.66 -36.52 -22.54
N PRO A 289 -41.28 -37.63 -22.99
CA PRO A 289 -42.26 -37.60 -24.07
C PRO A 289 -43.56 -36.89 -23.65
N GLY A 290 -44.04 -35.96 -24.48
CA GLY A 290 -45.33 -35.27 -24.30
C GLY A 290 -45.21 -33.75 -24.35
N VAL A 291 -46.22 -33.06 -23.80
CA VAL A 291 -46.16 -31.61 -23.58
C VAL A 291 -45.32 -31.35 -22.33
N VAL A 292 -44.11 -30.81 -22.55
CA VAL A 292 -43.18 -30.39 -21.50
C VAL A 292 -43.31 -28.88 -21.32
N ASN A 293 -43.47 -28.40 -20.08
CA ASN A 293 -43.47 -26.98 -19.74
C ASN A 293 -42.97 -26.76 -18.31
N GLU A 294 -42.72 -25.51 -17.93
CA GLU A 294 -42.10 -25.20 -16.64
C GLU A 294 -43.04 -25.41 -15.45
N ASP A 295 -44.35 -25.48 -15.68
CA ASP A 295 -45.33 -25.88 -14.64
C ASP A 295 -45.26 -27.38 -14.33
N THR A 296 -45.01 -28.27 -15.31
CA THR A 296 -44.83 -29.72 -15.03
C THR A 296 -43.55 -29.95 -14.23
N PHE A 297 -42.47 -29.24 -14.58
CA PHE A 297 -41.23 -29.25 -13.81
C PHE A 297 -41.44 -28.76 -12.38
N LEU A 298 -42.08 -27.60 -12.17
CA LEU A 298 -42.33 -27.09 -10.82
C LEU A 298 -43.25 -28.00 -9.99
N THR A 299 -44.27 -28.59 -10.61
CA THR A 299 -45.15 -29.57 -9.95
C THR A 299 -44.37 -30.81 -9.51
N LYS A 300 -43.44 -31.31 -10.35
CA LYS A 300 -42.57 -32.44 -10.02
C LYS A 300 -41.62 -32.13 -8.87
N LEU A 301 -41.00 -30.93 -8.86
CA LEU A 301 -40.21 -30.46 -7.72
C LEU A 301 -41.06 -30.37 -6.44
N ASN A 302 -42.29 -29.86 -6.53
CA ASN A 302 -43.19 -29.77 -5.38
C ASN A 302 -43.52 -31.16 -4.82
N GLN A 303 -43.88 -32.13 -5.67
CA GLN A 303 -44.18 -33.50 -5.24
C GLN A 303 -43.02 -34.18 -4.53
N LEU A 304 -41.79 -34.01 -5.02
CA LEU A 304 -40.61 -34.69 -4.48
C LEU A 304 -39.94 -33.95 -3.30
N LEU A 305 -40.02 -32.63 -3.27
CA LEU A 305 -39.27 -31.78 -2.34
C LEU A 305 -40.14 -31.07 -1.29
N ALA A 306 -41.45 -31.30 -1.25
CA ALA A 306 -42.40 -30.69 -0.30
C ALA A 306 -42.01 -30.85 1.19
N THR A 307 -41.30 -31.90 1.55
CA THR A 307 -40.84 -32.18 2.92
C THR A 307 -39.42 -31.65 3.21
N HIS A 308 -38.68 -31.22 2.19
CA HIS A 308 -37.29 -30.78 2.35
C HIS A 308 -37.23 -29.41 3.05
N LYS A 309 -36.38 -29.28 4.08
CA LYS A 309 -36.32 -28.07 4.91
C LYS A 309 -35.85 -26.82 4.15
N HIS A 310 -34.98 -27.01 3.16
CA HIS A 310 -34.36 -25.92 2.37
C HIS A 310 -35.07 -25.66 1.04
N TYR A 311 -36.21 -26.31 0.77
CA TYR A 311 -37.03 -26.07 -0.42
C TYR A 311 -38.37 -25.44 -0.01
N GLU A 312 -38.76 -24.38 -0.71
CA GLU A 312 -40.07 -23.76 -0.58
C GLU A 312 -40.61 -23.38 -1.97
N SER A 313 -41.92 -23.42 -2.11
CA SER A 313 -42.67 -22.97 -3.29
C SER A 313 -44.05 -22.53 -2.84
N LYS A 314 -44.79 -21.79 -3.67
CA LYS A 314 -46.11 -21.29 -3.28
C LYS A 314 -47.08 -22.41 -2.87
N GLU A 315 -47.03 -23.55 -3.56
CA GLU A 315 -47.80 -24.75 -3.23
C GLU A 315 -47.40 -25.36 -1.89
N THR A 316 -46.10 -25.53 -1.64
CA THR A 316 -45.59 -26.16 -0.41
C THR A 316 -45.70 -25.27 0.83
N GLN A 317 -45.74 -23.94 0.66
CA GLN A 317 -46.08 -23.00 1.75
C GLN A 317 -47.59 -23.00 2.04
N ASN A 318 -48.44 -22.97 1.01
CA ASN A 318 -49.90 -23.08 1.17
C ASN A 318 -50.30 -24.39 1.88
N ALA A 319 -49.67 -25.52 1.53
CA ALA A 319 -49.87 -26.81 2.18
C ALA A 319 -49.42 -26.87 3.65
N ARG A 320 -48.57 -25.92 4.09
CA ARG A 320 -48.18 -25.71 5.50
C ARG A 320 -48.99 -24.58 6.17
N HIS A 321 -50.01 -24.05 5.49
CA HIS A 321 -50.81 -22.88 5.89
C HIS A 321 -50.00 -21.59 6.13
N VAL A 322 -48.87 -21.43 5.43
CA VAL A 322 -48.00 -20.24 5.49
C VAL A 322 -48.27 -19.32 4.29
N THR A 323 -48.91 -18.18 4.54
CA THR A 323 -49.21 -17.17 3.51
C THR A 323 -48.01 -16.26 3.26
N ASP A 324 -47.08 -16.68 2.40
CA ASP A 324 -45.94 -15.84 1.99
C ASP A 324 -46.23 -15.06 0.69
N THR A 325 -46.33 -13.73 0.80
CA THR A 325 -46.54 -12.82 -0.34
C THR A 325 -45.27 -12.57 -1.17
N SER A 326 -44.08 -12.89 -0.64
CA SER A 326 -42.78 -12.73 -1.31
C SER A 326 -42.42 -13.89 -2.25
N LEU A 327 -43.32 -14.87 -2.42
CA LEU A 327 -43.12 -16.06 -3.23
C LEU A 327 -44.14 -16.11 -4.40
N PRO A 328 -43.74 -15.69 -5.62
CA PRO A 328 -44.65 -15.65 -6.78
C PRO A 328 -45.10 -17.05 -7.24
N PRO A 329 -46.16 -17.15 -8.08
CA PRO A 329 -46.37 -18.35 -8.89
C PRO A 329 -45.18 -18.58 -9.84
N ARG A 330 -45.02 -19.81 -10.36
CA ARG A 330 -43.87 -20.21 -11.21
C ARG A 330 -42.50 -19.92 -10.58
N CYS A 331 -42.41 -19.96 -9.26
CA CYS A 331 -41.17 -19.80 -8.52
C CYS A 331 -40.99 -20.91 -7.47
N PHE A 332 -39.73 -21.32 -7.28
CA PHE A 332 -39.26 -22.04 -6.10
C PHE A 332 -38.20 -21.22 -5.38
N ARG A 333 -37.94 -21.52 -4.10
CA ARG A 333 -37.02 -20.78 -3.24
C ARG A 333 -36.14 -21.75 -2.46
N ILE A 334 -34.82 -21.55 -2.55
CA ILE A 334 -33.83 -22.36 -1.82
C ILE A 334 -33.23 -21.54 -0.68
N HIS A 335 -33.00 -22.20 0.46
CA HIS A 335 -32.31 -21.60 1.61
C HIS A 335 -30.82 -21.91 1.51
N HIS A 336 -30.10 -21.08 0.75
CA HIS A 336 -28.65 -21.12 0.61
C HIS A 336 -27.95 -20.57 1.86
N TYR A 337 -26.65 -20.84 2.02
CA TYR A 337 -25.86 -20.27 3.12
C TYR A 337 -25.86 -18.73 3.14
N ALA A 338 -26.02 -18.10 1.98
CA ALA A 338 -26.09 -16.66 1.80
C ALA A 338 -27.46 -16.04 2.15
N GLY A 339 -28.52 -16.85 2.21
CA GLY A 339 -29.91 -16.43 2.42
C GLY A 339 -30.93 -17.22 1.59
N LYS A 340 -32.21 -16.83 1.65
CA LYS A 340 -33.24 -17.38 0.76
C LYS A 340 -33.12 -16.74 -0.63
N VAL A 341 -33.07 -17.54 -1.69
CA VAL A 341 -33.07 -17.08 -3.09
C VAL A 341 -34.27 -17.66 -3.83
N THR A 342 -35.09 -16.80 -4.42
CA THR A 342 -36.26 -17.16 -5.23
C THR A 342 -35.86 -17.25 -6.70
N TYR A 343 -36.05 -18.41 -7.31
CA TYR A 343 -35.79 -18.68 -8.72
C TYR A 343 -37.09 -18.80 -9.51
N ASN A 344 -37.17 -18.11 -10.64
CA ASN A 344 -38.30 -18.17 -11.57
C ASN A 344 -38.07 -19.31 -12.57
N VAL A 345 -38.98 -20.29 -12.65
CA VAL A 345 -38.77 -21.48 -13.50
C VAL A 345 -38.82 -21.18 -15.00
N THR A 346 -39.34 -20.03 -15.40
CA THR A 346 -39.54 -19.66 -16.82
C THR A 346 -38.25 -19.79 -17.63
N GLY A 347 -38.28 -20.59 -18.69
CA GLY A 347 -37.14 -20.89 -19.55
C GLY A 347 -36.10 -21.86 -18.98
N PHE A 348 -36.26 -22.44 -17.77
CA PHE A 348 -35.31 -23.44 -17.24
C PHE A 348 -35.14 -24.63 -18.20
N ILE A 349 -36.24 -25.10 -18.79
CA ILE A 349 -36.25 -26.25 -19.71
C ILE A 349 -35.60 -25.90 -21.05
N GLU A 350 -35.85 -24.70 -21.60
CA GLU A 350 -35.17 -24.22 -22.81
C GLU A 350 -33.65 -24.13 -22.62
N LYS A 351 -33.25 -23.56 -21.48
CA LYS A 351 -31.85 -23.30 -21.10
C LYS A 351 -31.09 -24.57 -20.76
N ASN A 352 -31.74 -25.57 -20.14
CA ASN A 352 -31.12 -26.84 -19.81
C ASN A 352 -30.94 -27.75 -21.03
N ASN A 353 -31.88 -27.74 -21.98
CA ASN A 353 -31.79 -28.57 -23.18
C ASN A 353 -30.55 -28.27 -24.02
N ASP A 354 -30.23 -26.97 -24.23
CA ASP A 354 -29.10 -26.45 -25.05
C ASP A 354 -28.86 -27.22 -26.36
N LEU A 355 -29.94 -27.71 -26.99
CA LEU A 355 -29.88 -28.82 -27.93
C LEU A 355 -29.69 -28.30 -29.35
N LEU A 356 -28.43 -28.28 -29.80
CA LEU A 356 -28.09 -28.05 -31.19
C LEU A 356 -28.50 -29.25 -32.04
N PHE A 357 -29.36 -29.05 -33.03
CA PHE A 357 -29.74 -30.12 -33.97
C PHE A 357 -28.54 -30.54 -34.83
N ARG A 358 -28.45 -31.84 -35.14
CA ARG A 358 -27.34 -32.39 -35.92
C ARG A 358 -27.17 -31.67 -37.27
N ASP A 359 -28.29 -31.32 -37.91
CA ASP A 359 -28.32 -30.65 -39.21
C ASP A 359 -27.63 -29.26 -39.16
N LEU A 360 -27.74 -28.55 -38.04
CA LEU A 360 -27.03 -27.27 -37.79
C LEU A 360 -25.52 -27.50 -37.62
N SER A 361 -25.09 -28.51 -36.84
CA SER A 361 -23.67 -28.88 -36.74
C SER A 361 -23.10 -29.32 -38.09
N GLN A 362 -23.87 -30.04 -38.91
CA GLN A 362 -23.47 -30.48 -40.24
C GLN A 362 -23.35 -29.29 -41.22
N ALA A 363 -24.25 -28.31 -41.16
CA ALA A 363 -24.15 -27.07 -41.94
C ALA A 363 -22.89 -26.26 -41.57
N MET A 364 -22.56 -26.14 -40.28
CA MET A 364 -21.33 -25.45 -39.84
C MET A 364 -20.05 -26.21 -40.21
N TRP A 365 -20.08 -27.55 -40.25
CA TRP A 365 -18.96 -28.35 -40.74
C TRP A 365 -18.79 -28.30 -42.27
N ALA A 366 -19.87 -28.06 -43.02
CA ALA A 366 -19.86 -27.91 -44.47
C ALA A 366 -19.36 -26.53 -44.95
N ALA A 367 -19.29 -25.53 -44.05
CA ALA A 367 -18.76 -24.21 -44.35
C ALA A 367 -17.27 -24.26 -44.74
N ARG A 368 -16.85 -23.39 -45.67
CA ARG A 368 -15.45 -23.30 -46.12
C ARG A 368 -14.54 -22.57 -45.11
N HIS A 369 -15.11 -21.78 -44.21
CA HIS A 369 -14.39 -21.04 -43.17
C HIS A 369 -13.69 -21.98 -42.18
N ALA A 370 -12.35 -21.91 -42.11
CA ALA A 370 -11.50 -22.87 -41.42
C ALA A 370 -11.77 -22.94 -39.90
N LEU A 371 -11.71 -21.79 -39.20
CA LEU A 371 -12.04 -21.71 -37.77
C LEU A 371 -13.44 -22.24 -37.48
N LEU A 372 -14.48 -21.74 -38.14
CA LEU A 372 -15.87 -22.17 -37.90
C LEU A 372 -16.02 -23.68 -38.03
N ARG A 373 -15.49 -24.28 -39.10
CA ARG A 373 -15.52 -25.73 -39.30
C ARG A 373 -14.80 -26.48 -38.17
N SER A 374 -13.68 -25.95 -37.67
CA SER A 374 -12.96 -26.55 -36.53
C SER A 374 -13.75 -26.55 -35.21
N LEU A 375 -14.74 -25.66 -35.07
CA LEU A 375 -15.62 -25.60 -33.90
C LEU A 375 -16.67 -26.72 -33.88
N PHE A 376 -16.99 -27.35 -35.02
CA PHE A 376 -18.06 -28.36 -35.16
C PHE A 376 -17.56 -29.73 -35.66
N PRO A 377 -16.58 -30.36 -34.99
CA PRO A 377 -16.02 -31.65 -35.40
C PRO A 377 -17.03 -32.82 -35.35
N GLU A 378 -18.16 -32.66 -34.64
CA GLU A 378 -19.27 -33.62 -34.63
C GLU A 378 -20.25 -33.44 -35.79
N GLY A 379 -20.12 -32.37 -36.58
CA GLY A 379 -20.79 -32.19 -37.86
C GLY A 379 -20.20 -33.05 -39.00
N ASP A 380 -19.08 -33.74 -38.74
CA ASP A 380 -18.44 -34.66 -39.69
C ASP A 380 -19.33 -35.88 -39.97
N PRO A 381 -19.85 -36.06 -41.22
CA PRO A 381 -20.69 -37.20 -41.56
C PRO A 381 -20.00 -38.57 -41.39
N GLN A 382 -18.67 -38.60 -41.29
CA GLN A 382 -17.90 -39.83 -41.02
C GLN A 382 -17.85 -40.20 -39.53
N LYS A 383 -18.18 -39.27 -38.62
CA LYS A 383 -18.11 -39.44 -37.15
C LYS A 383 -19.48 -39.38 -36.50
N VAL A 384 -20.40 -40.20 -36.98
CA VAL A 384 -21.80 -40.24 -36.51
C VAL A 384 -21.88 -40.68 -35.04
N SER A 385 -21.88 -39.72 -34.12
CA SER A 385 -22.29 -39.97 -32.73
C SER A 385 -23.79 -40.21 -32.68
N LEU A 386 -24.18 -41.41 -32.21
CA LEU A 386 -25.57 -41.73 -31.86
C LEU A 386 -25.92 -41.31 -30.42
N LYS A 387 -24.96 -40.78 -29.65
CA LYS A 387 -25.19 -40.34 -28.27
C LYS A 387 -25.80 -38.94 -28.26
N LEU A 388 -26.94 -38.80 -27.58
CA LEU A 388 -27.56 -37.50 -27.29
C LEU A 388 -26.55 -36.54 -26.64
N PRO A 389 -26.57 -35.23 -27.00
CA PRO A 389 -25.75 -34.25 -26.32
C PRO A 389 -26.18 -34.14 -24.84
N PRO A 390 -25.23 -34.00 -23.90
CA PRO A 390 -25.57 -33.79 -22.49
C PRO A 390 -26.21 -32.42 -22.30
N THR A 391 -27.21 -32.34 -21.41
CA THR A 391 -27.86 -31.09 -20.99
C THR A 391 -26.86 -30.11 -20.38
N ALA A 392 -27.19 -28.82 -20.37
CA ALA A 392 -26.37 -27.79 -19.73
C ALA A 392 -26.15 -28.08 -18.23
N GLY A 393 -27.19 -28.53 -17.52
CA GLY A 393 -27.13 -28.93 -16.11
C GLY A 393 -26.14 -30.08 -15.87
N PHE A 394 -26.15 -31.12 -16.71
CA PHE A 394 -25.17 -32.21 -16.64
C PHE A 394 -23.74 -31.73 -16.93
N GLN A 395 -23.55 -30.88 -17.96
CA GLN A 395 -22.25 -30.28 -18.29
C GLN A 395 -21.71 -29.45 -17.12
N PHE A 396 -22.54 -28.58 -16.53
CA PHE A 396 -22.17 -27.76 -15.39
C PHE A 396 -21.87 -28.59 -14.14
N LYS A 397 -22.71 -29.55 -13.77
CA LYS A 397 -22.45 -30.49 -12.65
C LYS A 397 -21.10 -31.21 -12.83
N SER A 398 -20.80 -31.68 -14.04
CA SER A 398 -19.54 -32.33 -14.38
C SER A 398 -18.34 -31.36 -14.27
N SER A 399 -18.50 -30.13 -14.77
CA SER A 399 -17.49 -29.07 -14.69
C SER A 399 -17.17 -28.69 -13.24
N VAL A 400 -18.19 -28.49 -12.42
CA VAL A 400 -18.08 -28.19 -10.99
C VAL A 400 -17.39 -29.36 -10.26
N ALA A 401 -17.76 -30.61 -10.54
CA ALA A 401 -17.09 -31.78 -9.95
C ALA A 401 -15.58 -31.87 -10.32
N MET A 402 -15.21 -31.56 -11.57
CA MET A 402 -13.81 -31.49 -11.98
C MET A 402 -13.03 -30.39 -11.26
N LEU A 403 -13.64 -29.20 -11.13
CA LEU A 403 -13.07 -28.07 -10.39
C LEU A 403 -12.81 -28.45 -8.91
N MET A 404 -13.78 -29.09 -8.26
CA MET A 404 -13.64 -29.51 -6.86
C MET A 404 -12.56 -30.58 -6.68
N ARG A 405 -12.44 -31.53 -7.61
CA ARG A 405 -11.33 -32.50 -7.61
C ARG A 405 -9.97 -31.82 -7.77
N ASN A 406 -9.88 -30.76 -8.57
CA ASN A 406 -8.65 -29.98 -8.72
C ASN A 406 -8.29 -29.25 -7.40
N LEU A 407 -9.27 -28.60 -6.76
CA LEU A 407 -9.07 -27.91 -5.47
C LEU A 407 -8.65 -28.87 -4.35
N TYR A 408 -9.31 -30.03 -4.20
CA TYR A 408 -8.94 -31.05 -3.21
C TYR A 408 -7.51 -31.61 -3.39
N SER A 409 -6.88 -31.45 -4.56
CA SER A 409 -5.51 -31.89 -4.82
C SER A 409 -4.43 -30.86 -4.48
N LYS A 410 -4.81 -29.68 -3.96
CA LYS A 410 -3.94 -28.52 -3.72
C LYS A 410 -4.16 -27.96 -2.30
N ASN A 411 -3.17 -27.21 -1.80
CA ASN A 411 -3.30 -26.46 -0.56
C ASN A 411 -3.99 -25.10 -0.84
N PRO A 412 -5.23 -24.86 -0.38
CA PRO A 412 -6.00 -23.72 -0.82
C PRO A 412 -5.63 -22.45 -0.05
N ASN A 413 -5.71 -21.31 -0.72
CA ASN A 413 -5.65 -19.98 -0.10
C ASN A 413 -6.83 -19.15 -0.63
N TYR A 414 -7.44 -18.35 0.23
CA TYR A 414 -8.73 -17.71 -0.06
C TYR A 414 -8.64 -16.20 0.08
N ILE A 415 -8.98 -15.50 -1.01
CA ILE A 415 -9.19 -14.05 -1.05
C ILE A 415 -10.69 -13.82 -1.24
N ARG A 416 -11.29 -12.93 -0.44
CA ARG A 416 -12.71 -12.59 -0.50
C ARG A 416 -12.84 -11.09 -0.72
N CYS A 417 -13.07 -10.69 -1.97
CA CYS A 417 -13.20 -9.28 -2.36
C CYS A 417 -14.56 -8.71 -1.93
N ILE A 418 -14.58 -7.45 -1.50
CA ILE A 418 -15.79 -6.71 -1.13
C ILE A 418 -15.77 -5.36 -1.85
N LYS A 419 -16.85 -5.06 -2.57
CA LYS A 419 -17.11 -3.76 -3.20
C LYS A 419 -17.63 -2.77 -2.14
N PRO A 420 -16.96 -1.63 -1.89
CA PRO A 420 -17.34 -0.73 -0.80
C PRO A 420 -18.56 0.15 -1.14
N ASN A 421 -18.82 0.42 -2.42
CA ASN A 421 -19.97 1.20 -2.92
C ASN A 421 -20.23 0.87 -4.40
N ASP A 422 -21.45 1.11 -4.89
CA ASP A 422 -21.80 0.81 -6.28
C ASP A 422 -21.30 1.84 -7.31
N THR A 423 -21.07 3.09 -6.88
CA THR A 423 -20.64 4.20 -7.74
C THR A 423 -19.18 4.11 -8.24
N LYS A 424 -18.43 3.07 -7.85
CA LYS A 424 -16.98 2.89 -8.12
C LYS A 424 -16.11 4.01 -7.55
N SER A 425 -16.62 4.80 -6.60
CA SER A 425 -15.92 5.96 -6.03
C SER A 425 -14.92 5.57 -4.94
N ALA A 426 -13.76 6.20 -4.90
CA ALA A 426 -12.83 6.06 -3.77
C ALA A 426 -13.45 6.68 -2.49
N MET A 427 -13.05 6.17 -1.32
CA MET A 427 -13.45 6.65 0.02
C MET A 427 -14.96 6.62 0.37
N VAL A 428 -15.84 6.26 -0.57
CA VAL A 428 -17.28 6.06 -0.31
C VAL A 428 -17.52 4.63 0.20
N PHE A 429 -18.31 4.49 1.26
CA PHE A 429 -18.66 3.21 1.88
C PHE A 429 -20.18 3.13 2.10
N THR A 430 -20.81 2.07 1.60
CA THR A 430 -22.25 1.81 1.69
C THR A 430 -22.47 0.62 2.64
N PRO A 431 -22.86 0.85 3.92
CA PRO A 431 -22.91 -0.22 4.93
C PRO A 431 -23.83 -1.39 4.56
N GLU A 432 -24.93 -1.13 3.87
CA GLU A 432 -25.97 -2.10 3.50
C GLU A 432 -25.44 -3.06 2.43
N LEU A 433 -24.78 -2.51 1.40
CA LEU A 433 -24.12 -3.26 0.32
C LEU A 433 -22.98 -4.14 0.86
N VAL A 434 -22.20 -3.61 1.81
CA VAL A 434 -21.11 -4.36 2.46
C VAL A 434 -21.67 -5.45 3.38
N LEU A 435 -22.73 -5.16 4.15
CA LEU A 435 -23.41 -6.13 5.00
C LEU A 435 -24.04 -7.28 4.19
N ALA A 436 -24.59 -6.99 3.00
CA ALA A 436 -25.06 -7.99 2.06
C ALA A 436 -23.91 -8.92 1.61
N GLN A 437 -22.80 -8.35 1.12
CA GLN A 437 -21.63 -9.12 0.70
C GLN A 437 -21.00 -9.95 1.84
N VAL A 438 -20.96 -9.43 3.07
CA VAL A 438 -20.46 -10.17 4.25
C VAL A 438 -21.28 -11.43 4.52
N ARG A 439 -22.58 -11.43 4.21
CA ARG A 439 -23.46 -12.61 4.23
C ARG A 439 -23.18 -13.52 3.02
N TYR A 440 -23.17 -12.96 1.80
CA TYR A 440 -22.98 -13.70 0.54
C TYR A 440 -21.62 -14.43 0.46
N LEU A 441 -20.58 -13.90 1.12
CA LEU A 441 -19.24 -14.48 1.19
C LEU A 441 -19.05 -15.43 2.39
N GLY A 442 -20.11 -15.68 3.19
CA GLY A 442 -20.09 -16.62 4.32
C GLY A 442 -19.15 -16.26 5.47
N LEU A 443 -18.72 -14.99 5.56
CA LEU A 443 -17.58 -14.59 6.42
C LEU A 443 -17.85 -14.79 7.91
N MET A 444 -19.10 -14.60 8.35
CA MET A 444 -19.50 -14.84 9.74
C MET A 444 -19.35 -16.32 10.14
N GLU A 445 -19.63 -17.25 9.23
CA GLU A 445 -19.52 -18.69 9.50
C GLU A 445 -18.06 -19.16 9.46
N ASN A 446 -17.27 -18.64 8.52
CA ASN A 446 -15.80 -18.79 8.50
C ASN A 446 -15.17 -18.35 9.85
N VAL A 447 -15.54 -17.16 10.34
CA VAL A 447 -15.06 -16.64 11.63
C VAL A 447 -15.59 -17.45 12.81
N ARG A 448 -16.81 -18.01 12.75
CA ARG A 448 -17.32 -18.95 13.78
C ARG A 448 -16.49 -20.23 13.83
N VAL A 449 -16.31 -20.89 12.68
CA VAL A 449 -15.51 -22.13 12.57
C VAL A 449 -14.10 -21.93 13.14
N ARG A 450 -13.43 -20.81 12.80
CA ARG A 450 -12.10 -20.47 13.33
C ARG A 450 -12.08 -19.95 14.79
N ARG A 451 -13.23 -19.64 15.41
CA ARG A 451 -13.32 -19.18 16.82
C ARG A 451 -13.92 -20.19 17.79
N ALA A 452 -14.63 -21.21 17.30
CA ALA A 452 -15.25 -22.23 18.15
C ALA A 452 -14.21 -23.10 18.89
N GLY A 453 -13.02 -23.24 18.29
CA GLY A 453 -11.81 -23.75 18.91
C GLY A 453 -11.07 -22.69 19.73
N TYR A 454 -9.79 -22.47 19.41
CA TYR A 454 -8.90 -21.49 20.05
C TYR A 454 -8.60 -20.36 19.07
N ALA A 455 -9.16 -19.17 19.32
CA ALA A 455 -9.10 -18.04 18.39
C ALA A 455 -7.68 -17.45 18.17
N PHE A 456 -6.68 -17.88 18.95
CA PHE A 456 -5.28 -17.52 18.75
C PHE A 456 -4.34 -18.67 19.14
N ARG A 457 -3.27 -18.87 18.36
CA ARG A 457 -2.19 -19.83 18.64
C ARG A 457 -0.83 -19.27 18.27
N GLN A 458 0.20 -19.52 19.08
CA GLN A 458 1.57 -19.05 18.83
C GLN A 458 2.62 -20.01 19.41
N LEU A 459 3.77 -20.14 18.74
CA LEU A 459 4.94 -20.84 19.28
C LEU A 459 5.40 -20.22 20.62
N TYR A 460 5.84 -21.06 21.55
CA TYR A 460 6.15 -20.63 22.92
C TYR A 460 7.22 -19.53 23.02
N GLY A 461 8.39 -19.68 22.38
CA GLY A 461 9.47 -18.68 22.47
C GLY A 461 9.07 -17.26 22.00
N PRO A 462 8.49 -17.10 20.79
CA PRO A 462 7.94 -15.82 20.34
C PRO A 462 6.87 -15.22 21.28
N PHE A 463 6.03 -16.05 21.88
CA PHE A 463 5.04 -15.61 22.87
C PHE A 463 5.73 -15.14 24.16
N LEU A 464 6.66 -15.94 24.71
CA LEU A 464 7.40 -15.62 25.93
C LEU A 464 8.19 -14.31 25.79
N GLN A 465 8.95 -14.15 24.71
CA GLN A 465 9.71 -12.90 24.48
C GLN A 465 8.79 -11.69 24.31
N ARG A 466 7.57 -11.85 23.78
CA ARG A 466 6.59 -10.77 23.66
C ARG A 466 5.99 -10.34 25.00
N TYR A 467 5.71 -11.27 25.91
CA TYR A 467 4.87 -11.02 27.10
C TYR A 467 5.60 -11.16 28.45
N LYS A 468 6.82 -11.70 28.52
CA LYS A 468 7.58 -11.95 29.78
C LYS A 468 7.68 -10.76 30.75
N MET A 469 7.58 -9.53 30.25
CA MET A 469 7.56 -8.30 31.05
C MET A 469 6.40 -8.19 32.06
N LEU A 470 5.33 -8.96 31.87
CA LEU A 470 4.12 -8.93 32.69
C LEU A 470 4.32 -9.61 34.05
N ASN A 471 5.07 -10.72 34.08
CA ASN A 471 5.28 -11.52 35.29
C ASN A 471 6.71 -11.30 35.85
N PRO A 472 6.87 -10.90 37.13
CA PRO A 472 8.19 -10.71 37.73
C PRO A 472 9.10 -11.96 37.74
N ARG A 473 8.56 -13.17 37.56
CA ARG A 473 9.34 -14.43 37.48
C ARG A 473 10.00 -14.65 36.11
N THR A 474 9.46 -14.05 35.04
CA THR A 474 9.98 -14.19 33.67
C THR A 474 10.69 -12.91 33.16
N TRP A 475 10.62 -11.81 33.92
CA TRP A 475 11.27 -10.54 33.61
C TRP A 475 12.54 -10.32 34.45
N PRO A 476 13.68 -9.87 33.87
CA PRO A 476 13.91 -9.55 32.45
C PRO A 476 14.36 -10.75 31.60
N ARG A 477 14.81 -11.80 32.27
CA ARG A 477 15.42 -13.01 31.70
C ARG A 477 14.68 -14.22 32.26
N TRP A 478 14.57 -15.24 31.42
CA TRP A 478 14.10 -16.58 31.76
C TRP A 478 15.19 -17.55 31.32
N ASP A 479 15.45 -18.57 32.14
CA ASP A 479 16.55 -19.54 31.95
C ASP A 479 16.05 -21.00 31.91
N GLY A 480 14.74 -21.22 32.10
CA GLY A 480 14.06 -22.50 31.90
C GLY A 480 13.58 -22.70 30.47
N GLY A 481 12.71 -23.68 30.26
CA GLY A 481 12.15 -23.97 28.93
C GLY A 481 11.18 -22.89 28.44
N ASP A 482 11.05 -22.70 27.12
CA ASP A 482 10.10 -21.73 26.54
C ASP A 482 8.65 -22.02 26.97
N ARG A 483 8.22 -23.29 26.91
CA ARG A 483 6.87 -23.73 27.33
C ARG A 483 6.63 -23.46 28.82
N GLU A 484 7.56 -23.89 29.67
CA GLU A 484 7.56 -23.67 31.13
C GLU A 484 7.48 -22.18 31.47
N GLY A 485 8.22 -21.33 30.74
CA GLY A 485 8.18 -19.88 30.90
C GLY A 485 6.83 -19.28 30.53
N VAL A 486 6.12 -19.81 29.53
CA VAL A 486 4.76 -19.39 29.17
C VAL A 486 3.72 -19.89 30.18
N GLU A 487 3.86 -21.11 30.70
CA GLU A 487 3.02 -21.65 31.78
C GLU A 487 3.17 -20.80 33.07
N VAL A 488 4.41 -20.53 33.51
CA VAL A 488 4.71 -19.66 34.67
C VAL A 488 4.23 -18.22 34.45
N LEU A 489 4.43 -17.67 33.25
CA LEU A 489 3.94 -16.34 32.86
C LEU A 489 2.42 -16.25 33.05
N LEU A 490 1.66 -17.13 32.41
CA LEU A 490 0.19 -17.08 32.36
C LEU A 490 -0.45 -17.44 33.71
N ALA A 491 0.13 -18.38 34.46
CA ALA A 491 -0.32 -18.69 35.83
C ALA A 491 -0.28 -17.45 36.74
N GLY A 492 0.72 -16.57 36.57
CA GLY A 492 0.82 -15.29 37.30
C GLY A 492 -0.16 -14.21 36.86
N LEU A 493 -0.96 -14.45 35.81
CA LEU A 493 -1.99 -13.52 35.30
C LEU A 493 -3.43 -13.99 35.58
N ALA A 494 -3.59 -15.14 36.24
CA ALA A 494 -4.87 -15.65 36.76
C ALA A 494 -6.02 -15.74 35.72
N PHE A 495 -5.71 -16.07 34.47
CA PHE A 495 -6.72 -16.41 33.48
C PHE A 495 -7.41 -17.75 33.80
N PRO A 496 -8.70 -17.94 33.43
CA PRO A 496 -9.38 -19.22 33.57
C PRO A 496 -8.63 -20.35 32.83
N ALA A 497 -8.58 -21.55 33.42
CA ALA A 497 -7.91 -22.69 32.78
C ALA A 497 -8.57 -23.09 31.45
N GLU A 498 -9.88 -22.89 31.31
CA GLU A 498 -10.67 -23.12 30.09
C GLU A 498 -10.37 -22.15 28.94
N GLU A 499 -9.70 -21.02 29.21
CA GLU A 499 -9.29 -20.02 28.21
C GLU A 499 -7.93 -20.33 27.59
N LEU A 500 -7.18 -21.30 28.12
CA LEU A 500 -5.80 -21.60 27.74
C LEU A 500 -5.62 -23.08 27.41
N ALA A 501 -4.76 -23.39 26.44
CA ALA A 501 -4.25 -24.74 26.25
C ALA A 501 -2.77 -24.76 25.84
N PHE A 502 -2.08 -25.83 26.22
CA PHE A 502 -0.63 -25.95 26.15
C PHE A 502 -0.25 -27.17 25.29
N GLY A 503 -0.07 -26.93 23.99
CA GLY A 503 0.27 -27.96 23.01
C GLY A 503 1.73 -28.39 23.07
N HIS A 504 2.12 -29.30 22.18
CA HIS A 504 3.51 -29.76 22.10
C HIS A 504 4.50 -28.65 21.71
N THR A 505 4.11 -27.69 20.85
CA THR A 505 4.98 -26.58 20.40
C THR A 505 4.36 -25.19 20.54
N LYS A 506 3.03 -25.10 20.72
CA LYS A 506 2.28 -23.83 20.74
C LYS A 506 1.44 -23.64 22.00
N VAL A 507 1.33 -22.39 22.44
CA VAL A 507 0.25 -21.95 23.34
C VAL A 507 -0.99 -21.59 22.52
N PHE A 508 -2.15 -21.96 23.03
CA PHE A 508 -3.46 -21.71 22.45
C PHE A 508 -4.31 -20.87 23.42
N ILE A 509 -5.03 -19.88 22.92
CA ILE A 509 -5.89 -18.96 23.69
C ILE A 509 -7.30 -18.99 23.09
N ARG A 510 -8.31 -19.18 23.94
CA ARG A 510 -9.67 -19.50 23.51
C ARG A 510 -10.42 -18.27 23.00
N SER A 511 -10.66 -17.29 23.85
CA SER A 511 -11.32 -16.06 23.46
C SER A 511 -10.31 -14.98 23.02
N PRO A 512 -10.67 -14.14 22.03
CA PRO A 512 -9.93 -12.90 21.78
C PRO A 512 -9.91 -11.94 22.97
N ARG A 513 -10.84 -12.07 23.94
CA ARG A 513 -10.85 -11.24 25.16
C ARG A 513 -9.58 -11.46 25.96
N THR A 514 -9.21 -12.71 26.24
CA THR A 514 -7.96 -13.07 26.93
C THR A 514 -6.72 -12.51 26.21
N LEU A 515 -6.70 -12.54 24.87
CA LEU A 515 -5.63 -11.94 24.07
C LEU A 515 -5.59 -10.41 24.15
N PHE A 516 -6.74 -9.73 24.12
CA PHE A 516 -6.80 -8.27 24.24
C PHE A 516 -6.50 -7.80 25.68
N ASP A 517 -6.90 -8.56 26.70
CA ASP A 517 -6.54 -8.31 28.10
C ASP A 517 -5.03 -8.52 28.35
N LEU A 518 -4.38 -9.48 27.66
CA LEU A 518 -2.92 -9.62 27.60
C LEU A 518 -2.24 -8.42 26.93
N GLU A 519 -2.73 -7.99 25.76
CA GLU A 519 -2.16 -6.84 25.04
C GLU A 519 -2.32 -5.51 25.79
N ARG A 520 -3.47 -5.28 26.46
CA ARG A 520 -3.68 -4.08 27.28
C ARG A 520 -2.67 -4.01 28.44
N GLN A 521 -2.55 -5.09 29.21
CA GLN A 521 -1.55 -5.19 30.29
C GLN A 521 -0.13 -4.99 29.74
N ARG A 522 0.16 -5.52 28.54
CA ARG A 522 1.46 -5.35 27.88
C ARG A 522 1.73 -3.88 27.53
N GLN A 523 0.76 -3.15 27.00
CA GLN A 523 0.88 -1.72 26.68
C GLN A 523 1.11 -0.87 27.94
N GLU A 524 0.34 -1.12 29.01
CA GLU A 524 0.53 -0.48 30.32
C GLU A 524 1.95 -0.74 30.86
N ARG A 525 2.43 -1.99 30.74
CA ARG A 525 3.78 -2.37 31.19
C ARG A 525 4.89 -1.75 30.34
N VAL A 526 4.70 -1.57 29.03
CA VAL A 526 5.62 -0.78 28.18
C VAL A 526 5.72 0.65 28.70
N ALA A 527 4.60 1.31 29.03
CA ALA A 527 4.62 2.68 29.54
C ALA A 527 5.36 2.80 30.89
N GLN A 528 5.22 1.82 31.78
CA GLN A 528 5.98 1.73 33.03
C GLN A 528 7.49 1.56 32.79
N LEU A 529 7.88 0.68 31.86
CA LEU A 529 9.29 0.45 31.51
C LEU A 529 9.92 1.65 30.79
N ALA A 530 9.17 2.33 29.91
CA ALA A 530 9.58 3.60 29.32
C ALA A 530 9.79 4.68 30.40
N THR A 531 8.89 4.76 31.39
CA THR A 531 9.02 5.68 32.53
C THR A 531 10.26 5.37 33.38
N LEU A 532 10.60 4.08 33.57
CA LEU A 532 11.83 3.65 34.23
C LEU A 532 13.08 4.13 33.48
N ILE A 533 13.14 3.93 32.16
CA ILE A 533 14.26 4.40 31.32
C ILE A 533 14.36 5.93 31.36
N GLN A 534 13.22 6.63 31.20
CA GLN A 534 13.16 8.10 31.22
C GLN A 534 13.63 8.69 32.56
N LYS A 535 13.20 8.14 33.71
CA LYS A 535 13.64 8.66 35.02
C LYS A 535 15.13 8.42 35.27
N MET A 536 15.66 7.26 34.86
CA MET A 536 17.08 6.94 34.96
C MET A 536 17.92 7.86 34.06
N PHE A 537 17.51 8.09 32.81
CA PHE A 537 18.20 9.01 31.89
C PHE A 537 18.16 10.47 32.39
N ARG A 538 16.99 10.97 32.82
CA ARG A 538 16.85 12.32 33.39
C ARG A 538 17.73 12.50 34.64
N GLY A 539 17.73 11.50 35.55
CA GLY A 539 18.58 11.50 36.73
C GLY A 539 20.08 11.50 36.39
N TRP A 540 20.51 10.64 35.48
CA TRP A 540 21.89 10.59 34.98
C TRP A 540 22.34 11.91 34.35
N ARG A 541 21.51 12.51 33.47
CA ARG A 541 21.81 13.77 32.79
C ARG A 541 22.02 14.90 33.80
N CYS A 542 21.07 15.08 34.72
CA CYS A 542 21.16 16.10 35.76
C CYS A 542 22.32 15.86 36.73
N ARG A 543 22.60 14.60 37.10
CA ARG A 543 23.75 14.25 37.96
C ARG A 543 25.09 14.56 37.30
N THR A 544 25.23 14.25 36.02
CA THR A 544 26.44 14.53 35.22
C THR A 544 26.67 16.04 35.10
N GLN A 545 25.62 16.80 34.74
CA GLN A 545 25.68 18.26 34.65
C GLN A 545 26.02 18.91 36.00
N TYR A 546 25.39 18.48 37.09
CA TYR A 546 25.69 18.95 38.45
C TYR A 546 27.14 18.66 38.87
N GLN A 547 27.67 17.47 38.56
CA GLN A 547 29.06 17.12 38.85
C GLN A 547 30.05 18.00 38.08
N LEU A 548 29.77 18.31 36.81
CA LEU A 548 30.57 19.25 36.03
C LEU A 548 30.53 20.66 36.63
N MET A 549 29.33 21.18 36.91
CA MET A 549 29.15 22.50 37.55
C MET A 549 29.88 22.59 38.89
N ARG A 550 29.80 21.55 39.74
CA ARG A 550 30.49 21.48 41.04
C ARG A 550 32.01 21.49 40.87
N LYS A 551 32.57 20.72 39.92
CA LYS A 551 34.02 20.74 39.61
C LYS A 551 34.46 22.14 39.17
N SER A 552 33.74 22.75 38.23
CA SER A 552 34.05 24.10 37.73
C SER A 552 33.94 25.17 38.83
N GLN A 553 32.92 25.13 39.68
CA GLN A 553 32.74 26.08 40.79
C GLN A 553 33.86 25.97 41.83
N ILE A 554 34.29 24.74 42.16
CA ILE A 554 35.43 24.52 43.08
C ILE A 554 36.71 25.11 42.47
N LEU A 555 36.99 24.85 41.20
CA LEU A 555 38.17 25.36 40.49
C LEU A 555 38.16 26.89 40.42
N ILE A 556 37.07 27.50 39.94
CA ILE A 556 36.93 28.96 39.80
C ILE A 556 37.03 29.64 41.17
N SER A 557 36.36 29.11 42.20
CA SER A 557 36.42 29.69 43.54
C SER A 557 37.79 29.53 44.21
N ALA A 558 38.56 28.49 43.89
CA ALA A 558 39.93 28.33 44.35
C ALA A 558 40.86 29.35 43.67
N TRP A 559 40.80 29.47 42.34
CA TRP A 559 41.56 30.47 41.58
C TRP A 559 41.24 31.91 42.00
N PHE A 560 39.96 32.25 42.19
CA PHE A 560 39.56 33.58 42.67
C PHE A 560 40.09 33.88 44.07
N ARG A 561 39.99 32.92 45.01
CA ARG A 561 40.54 33.07 46.37
C ARG A 561 42.06 33.26 46.34
N GLY A 562 42.78 32.46 45.54
CA GLY A 562 44.23 32.58 45.36
C GLY A 562 44.63 33.94 44.75
N HIS A 563 43.98 34.37 43.68
CA HIS A 563 44.25 35.65 43.02
C HIS A 563 43.95 36.84 43.95
N ARG A 564 42.83 36.83 44.68
CA ARG A 564 42.47 37.84 45.68
C ARG A 564 43.53 37.96 46.78
N GLN A 565 44.04 36.82 47.27
CA GLN A 565 45.09 36.81 48.29
C GLN A 565 46.45 37.24 47.75
N MET A 566 46.81 36.84 46.52
CA MET A 566 48.02 37.33 45.84
C MET A 566 47.99 38.85 45.66
N ASN A 567 46.85 39.44 45.28
CA ASN A 567 46.76 40.89 45.10
C ASN A 567 46.85 41.65 46.43
N ARG A 568 46.25 41.12 47.51
CA ARG A 568 46.49 41.61 48.88
C ARG A 568 47.97 41.55 49.26
N TYR A 569 48.65 40.43 49.01
CA TYR A 569 50.08 40.29 49.27
C TYR A 569 50.92 41.26 48.44
N LYS A 570 50.62 41.46 47.15
CA LYS A 570 51.28 42.47 46.29
C LYS A 570 51.12 43.87 46.86
N GLN A 571 49.92 44.23 47.34
CA GLN A 571 49.66 45.53 47.97
C GLN A 571 50.45 45.70 49.28
N MET A 572 50.43 44.70 50.17
CA MET A 572 51.22 44.68 51.41
C MET A 572 52.72 44.81 51.11
N LYS A 573 53.24 44.05 50.13
CA LYS A 573 54.64 44.13 49.69
C LYS A 573 55.00 45.50 49.13
N ARG A 574 54.11 46.14 48.34
CA ARG A 574 54.31 47.50 47.83
C ARG A 574 54.38 48.53 48.97
N SER A 575 53.47 48.46 49.94
CA SER A 575 53.49 49.32 51.13
C SER A 575 54.76 49.10 51.98
N ALA A 576 55.16 47.85 52.20
CA ALA A 576 56.39 47.52 52.92
C ALA A 576 57.66 48.03 52.20
N LEU A 577 57.72 47.93 50.86
CA LEU A 577 58.81 48.48 50.06
C LEU A 577 58.87 50.01 50.12
N ILE A 578 57.70 50.69 50.12
CA ILE A 578 57.62 52.15 50.30
C ILE A 578 58.14 52.55 51.69
N LEU A 579 57.69 51.89 52.76
CA LEU A 579 58.17 52.13 54.12
C LEU A 579 59.68 51.88 54.25
N GLN A 580 60.20 50.80 53.65
CA GLN A 580 61.64 50.53 53.61
C GLN A 580 62.41 51.61 52.83
N ALA A 581 61.88 52.10 51.70
CA ALA A 581 62.50 53.18 50.93
C ALA A 581 62.52 54.51 51.71
N TYR A 582 61.43 54.85 52.40
CA TYR A 582 61.37 56.02 53.29
C TYR A 582 62.37 55.90 54.44
N ALA A 583 62.47 54.74 55.10
CA ALA A 583 63.42 54.49 56.19
C ALA A 583 64.89 54.55 55.72
N ARG A 584 65.21 53.92 54.58
CA ARG A 584 66.54 53.99 53.94
C ARG A 584 66.89 55.44 53.57
N GLY A 585 65.97 56.17 52.93
CA GLY A 585 66.15 57.57 52.57
C GLY A 585 66.29 58.50 53.78
N TRP A 586 65.56 58.26 54.87
CA TRP A 586 65.73 58.97 56.13
C TRP A 586 67.10 58.69 56.76
N LYS A 587 67.55 57.43 56.79
CA LYS A 587 68.88 57.05 57.28
C LYS A 587 69.98 57.75 56.47
N ALA A 588 69.89 57.74 55.14
CA ALA A 588 70.81 58.45 54.25
C ALA A 588 70.83 59.97 54.52
N ARG A 589 69.66 60.62 54.59
CA ARG A 589 69.54 62.06 54.90
C ARG A 589 70.08 62.41 56.29
N ARG A 590 69.88 61.53 57.30
CA ARG A 590 70.43 61.70 58.65
C ARG A 590 71.96 61.60 58.68
N THR A 591 72.54 60.71 57.87
CA THR A 591 74.00 60.62 57.68
C THR A 591 74.54 61.86 56.97
N TYR A 592 73.94 62.26 55.84
CA TYR A 592 74.39 63.43 55.06
C TYR A 592 74.34 64.74 55.85
N ARG A 593 73.32 64.92 56.72
CA ARG A 593 73.23 66.07 57.64
C ARG A 593 74.41 66.24 58.60
N LYS A 594 75.22 65.19 58.87
CA LYS A 594 76.48 65.34 59.63
C LYS A 594 77.51 66.16 58.85
N TYR A 595 77.68 65.84 57.56
CA TYR A 595 78.68 66.48 56.69
C TYR A 595 78.23 67.86 56.18
N PHE A 596 76.93 68.11 56.05
CA PHE A 596 76.41 69.41 55.61
C PHE A 596 76.88 70.60 56.49
N ARG A 597 77.21 70.36 57.76
CA ARG A 597 77.72 71.40 58.68
C ARG A 597 79.22 71.72 58.54
N SER A 598 80.05 70.84 57.96
CA SER A 598 81.49 71.09 57.86
C SER A 598 81.87 71.97 56.66
N SER A 599 81.11 71.93 55.57
CA SER A 599 81.42 72.66 54.33
C SER A 599 80.69 74.01 54.18
N ALA A 600 79.76 74.32 55.09
CA ALA A 600 78.92 75.52 55.01
C ALA A 600 79.70 76.82 55.24
N SER A 601 80.63 76.83 56.20
CA SER A 601 81.47 77.99 56.54
C SER A 601 82.32 78.46 55.35
N THR A 602 83.05 77.53 54.71
CA THR A 602 83.91 77.83 53.55
C THR A 602 83.11 78.37 52.36
N CYS A 603 81.91 77.85 52.13
CA CYS A 603 81.02 78.32 51.07
C CYS A 603 80.51 79.75 51.32
N VAL A 604 80.11 80.05 52.57
CA VAL A 604 79.67 81.39 52.98
C VAL A 604 80.82 82.40 52.95
N ALA A 605 82.02 82.03 53.40
CA ALA A 605 83.20 82.89 53.37
C ALA A 605 83.57 83.28 51.92
N ASN A 606 83.64 82.31 51.01
CA ASN A 606 83.91 82.56 49.59
C ASN A 606 82.83 83.42 48.91
N PHE A 607 81.56 83.26 49.29
CA PHE A 607 80.48 84.13 48.80
C PHE A 607 80.64 85.58 49.27
N ILE A 608 80.94 85.80 50.56
CA ILE A 608 81.18 87.13 51.12
C ILE A 608 82.38 87.79 50.44
N TYR A 609 83.51 87.09 50.34
CA TYR A 609 84.74 87.62 49.70
C TYR A 609 84.47 88.09 48.26
N ARG A 610 83.87 87.24 47.42
CA ARG A 610 83.50 87.60 46.04
C ARG A 610 82.58 88.83 45.98
N ARG A 611 81.61 88.93 46.90
CA ARG A 611 80.66 90.04 46.95
C ARG A 611 81.30 91.36 47.41
N LEU A 612 82.32 91.31 48.27
CA LEU A 612 83.11 92.48 48.66
C LEU A 612 83.99 92.99 47.51
N VAL A 613 84.72 92.09 46.83
CA VAL A 613 85.51 92.43 45.63
C VAL A 613 84.62 93.05 44.54
N GLN A 614 83.47 92.43 44.24
CA GLN A 614 82.52 92.96 43.26
C GLN A 614 82.01 94.37 43.64
N ARG A 615 81.65 94.58 44.91
CA ARG A 615 81.17 95.89 45.39
C ARG A 615 82.25 96.96 45.29
N TYR A 616 83.52 96.62 45.57
CA TYR A 616 84.64 97.54 45.42
C TYR A 616 84.87 97.92 43.95
N LEU A 617 85.01 96.95 43.04
CA LEU A 617 85.29 97.23 41.62
C LEU A 617 84.18 98.06 40.95
N VAL A 618 82.90 97.72 41.22
CA VAL A 618 81.75 98.49 40.71
C VAL A 618 81.63 99.87 41.40
N GLY A 619 82.10 100.00 42.64
CA GLY A 619 82.19 101.28 43.35
C GLY A 619 83.27 102.19 42.76
N LEU A 620 84.46 101.65 42.51
CA LEU A 620 85.59 102.37 41.92
C LEU A 620 85.25 102.88 40.51
N ALA A 621 84.71 102.01 39.64
CA ALA A 621 84.35 102.35 38.27
C ALA A 621 83.33 103.51 38.17
N LYS A 622 82.49 103.70 39.20
CA LYS A 622 81.53 104.82 39.28
C LYS A 622 82.10 106.12 39.85
N ASN A 623 83.29 106.07 40.45
CA ASN A 623 83.92 107.20 41.14
C ASN A 623 85.38 107.38 40.66
N LEU A 624 85.64 107.10 39.38
CA LEU A 624 86.93 107.38 38.76
C LEU A 624 87.16 108.91 38.71
N PRO A 625 88.39 109.40 38.90
CA PRO A 625 88.69 110.83 38.85
C PRO A 625 88.40 111.44 37.47
N PRO A 626 88.09 112.75 37.39
CA PRO A 626 87.96 113.45 36.12
C PRO A 626 89.17 113.27 35.20
N LEU A 627 88.91 113.27 33.89
CA LEU A 627 89.94 113.14 32.85
C LEU A 627 90.90 114.35 32.76
N SER A 628 90.62 115.46 33.47
CA SER A 628 91.51 116.62 33.56
C SER A 628 92.92 116.23 34.00
N VAL A 629 93.92 116.55 33.19
CA VAL A 629 95.32 116.10 33.36
C VAL A 629 95.94 116.56 34.69
N MET A 630 95.47 117.68 35.24
CA MET A 630 95.97 118.23 36.51
C MET A 630 95.39 117.55 37.76
N ASP A 631 94.31 116.76 37.65
CA ASP A 631 93.68 116.08 38.80
C ASP A 631 94.41 114.76 39.14
N ARG A 632 94.88 114.69 40.40
CA ARG A 632 95.62 113.57 41.00
C ARG A 632 94.85 112.86 42.13
N THR A 633 93.57 113.18 42.35
CA THR A 633 92.72 112.47 43.32
C THR A 633 92.55 110.99 42.93
N TRP A 634 92.33 110.11 43.91
CA TRP A 634 91.99 108.70 43.66
C TRP A 634 91.26 108.13 44.88
N PRO A 635 90.19 107.33 44.73
CA PRO A 635 89.49 106.74 45.86
C PRO A 635 90.37 105.82 46.72
N PRO A 636 90.36 105.95 48.06
CA PRO A 636 91.01 104.97 48.94
C PRO A 636 90.27 103.63 48.90
N ALA A 637 90.98 102.53 49.16
CA ALA A 637 90.37 101.21 49.21
C ALA A 637 89.48 101.08 50.47
N PRO A 638 88.29 100.44 50.38
CA PRO A 638 87.39 100.30 51.52
C PRO A 638 87.80 99.20 52.50
N TYR A 639 88.73 98.31 52.13
CA TYR A 639 89.20 97.19 52.95
C TYR A 639 90.68 96.89 52.64
N ARG A 640 91.50 96.66 53.67
CA ARG A 640 92.96 96.47 53.52
C ARG A 640 93.39 95.38 52.54
N PHE A 641 92.60 94.30 52.40
CA PHE A 641 92.91 93.22 51.45
C PHE A 641 92.78 93.62 49.97
N LEU A 642 92.39 94.88 49.70
CA LEU A 642 92.27 95.49 48.38
C LEU A 642 93.26 96.64 48.19
N ASP A 643 94.13 96.95 49.16
CA ASP A 643 95.06 98.09 49.09
C ASP A 643 96.02 97.95 47.89
N ASP A 644 96.63 96.78 47.73
CA ASP A 644 97.53 96.47 46.61
C ASP A 644 96.81 96.57 45.25
N ALA A 645 95.63 95.95 45.14
CA ALA A 645 94.79 96.01 43.95
C ALA A 645 94.32 97.44 43.62
N ASN A 646 94.12 98.29 44.63
CA ASN A 646 93.77 99.70 44.44
C ASN A 646 94.96 100.53 43.96
N GLN A 647 96.19 100.20 44.38
CA GLN A 647 97.40 100.80 43.83
C GLN A 647 97.65 100.37 42.39
N GLU A 648 97.48 99.09 42.05
CA GLU A 648 97.61 98.65 40.65
C GLU A 648 96.54 99.29 39.76
N LEU A 649 95.26 99.28 40.18
CA LEU A 649 94.19 99.93 39.40
C LEU A 649 94.39 101.45 39.28
N LYS A 650 94.97 102.11 40.29
CA LYS A 650 95.39 103.51 40.21
C LYS A 650 96.49 103.69 39.15
N ASN A 651 97.55 102.89 39.22
CA ASN A 651 98.68 102.99 38.29
C ASN A 651 98.23 102.71 36.85
N ILE A 652 97.40 101.68 36.63
CA ILE A 652 96.79 101.37 35.33
C ILE A 652 95.95 102.55 34.83
N PHE A 653 95.09 103.13 35.67
CA PHE A 653 94.27 104.29 35.27
C PHE A 653 95.13 105.52 34.92
N TYR A 654 96.18 105.82 35.69
CA TYR A 654 97.05 106.96 35.39
C TYR A 654 97.96 106.72 34.17
N HIS A 655 98.45 105.51 33.94
CA HIS A 655 99.14 105.16 32.68
C HIS A 655 98.19 105.27 31.48
N TRP A 656 96.96 104.76 31.59
CA TRP A 656 95.94 104.91 30.55
C TRP A 656 95.54 106.38 30.32
N LYS A 657 95.36 107.18 31.38
CA LYS A 657 95.06 108.63 31.32
C LYS A 657 96.17 109.45 30.67
N VAL A 658 97.42 108.99 30.72
CA VAL A 658 98.56 109.59 29.99
C VAL A 658 98.62 109.11 28.53
N GLY A 659 98.32 107.83 28.27
CA GLY A 659 98.30 107.26 26.92
C GLY A 659 97.13 107.75 26.04
N ALA A 660 95.93 107.87 26.61
CA ALA A 660 94.71 108.29 25.92
C ALA A 660 94.66 109.79 25.56
N GLY A 661 95.77 110.51 25.74
CA GLY A 661 95.96 111.90 25.29
C GLY A 661 96.33 112.04 23.81
N GLY A 662 96.52 110.93 23.07
CA GLY A 662 96.77 110.92 21.64
C GLY A 662 96.14 109.71 20.95
N ASP A 663 95.55 109.97 19.77
CA ASP A 663 95.26 109.08 18.63
C ASP A 663 94.63 107.66 18.84
N GLY A 664 93.48 107.40 18.18
CA GLY A 664 93.12 106.03 17.73
C GLY A 664 91.70 105.50 18.00
N GLU A 665 91.05 104.98 16.95
CA GLU A 665 89.65 104.52 16.83
C GLU A 665 89.26 103.11 17.41
N ASN A 666 87.96 102.76 17.25
CA ASN A 666 87.35 101.42 16.94
C ASN A 666 86.92 100.37 18.03
N SER A 667 85.68 100.49 18.51
CA SER A 667 84.44 99.71 18.15
C SER A 667 84.23 98.15 18.32
N ILE A 668 82.99 97.75 18.73
CA ILE A 668 82.17 96.47 18.59
C ILE A 668 82.67 95.09 19.17
N PRO A 669 81.89 93.95 19.20
CA PRO A 669 80.43 93.62 19.18
C PRO A 669 79.91 92.55 20.25
N GLU A 670 78.73 91.91 20.06
CA GLU A 670 77.94 91.03 21.01
C GLU A 670 77.76 89.49 20.64
N ALA A 671 76.91 88.75 21.41
CA ALA A 671 75.94 87.65 21.03
C ALA A 671 76.27 86.15 21.37
N PRO A 672 75.35 85.13 21.19
CA PRO A 672 73.97 84.95 21.72
C PRO A 672 73.62 83.53 22.37
N ARG A 673 72.50 82.85 22.02
CA ARG A 673 71.74 81.78 22.80
C ARG A 673 71.32 80.50 21.99
N ARG A 674 70.90 79.38 22.63
CA ARG A 674 69.74 78.43 22.29
C ARG A 674 69.63 77.17 23.22
N SER A 675 68.87 76.10 22.89
CA SER A 675 67.54 75.75 23.49
C SER A 675 66.96 74.31 23.19
N GLN A 676 66.00 73.81 24.00
CA GLN A 676 65.05 72.63 23.79
C GLN A 676 65.60 71.18 23.91
N GLY A 677 64.83 70.07 24.03
CA GLY A 677 63.36 69.79 24.21
C GLY A 677 62.96 68.28 24.15
N GLN A 678 61.64 67.94 24.20
CA GLN A 678 60.97 66.59 23.97
C GLN A 678 61.23 65.45 25.01
N ALA A 679 60.48 64.32 25.16
CA ALA A 679 59.13 63.78 24.77
C ALA A 679 58.87 62.50 25.66
N GLY A 680 57.77 61.69 25.64
CA GLY A 680 56.41 61.73 25.04
C GLY A 680 55.83 60.30 24.78
N ASP A 681 54.67 59.93 25.36
CA ASP A 681 53.91 58.63 25.22
C ASP A 681 52.49 58.81 25.85
N GLY A 682 51.44 58.03 25.57
CA GLY A 682 51.24 56.88 24.67
C GLY A 682 49.79 56.34 24.78
#